data_AF-A0A1D6M2S8-F1
#
_entry.id   AF-A0A1D6M2S8-F1
#
_cell.length_a   1.000
_cell.length_b   1.000
_cell.length_c   1.000
_cell.angle_alpha   90.00
_cell.angle_beta   90.00
_cell.angle_gamma   90.00
#
_symmetry.space_group_name_H-M   'P 1'
#
loop_
_entity.id
_entity.type
_entity.pdbx_description
1 polymer ?
#
loop_
_entity_poly.entity_id
_entity_poly.type
_entity_poly.pdbx_seq_one_letter_code
_entity_poly.pdbx_strand_id
1 'polypeptide(L)'
;MGHVDNLDDYRIALNLDQTLNQKTYNTPLTSEVAAVWIEGSEGRGQFSKSVMLHGKDSSSHCIRSYHGCYDALSYPLFFPRGELGWHSNIPKVGVSMDEVDAYRATHRASNANDEDAESPSHLCVSVRDYYCYKFQIRPGVFNPIVHGKRLFQQFAVDTYIKIESSRLDFIRKNQDRLRADLYQGLVDSMLDGDIRGEKIGKQTVLSTSFIGGPRDMRRRYMDAMALVRKFGKPDIFLTMTCNPNWDEIRRELLPGQTLQDRSDLVVRVFHAKLQELKHRLTKQDILGKVRTYVYVMEFQKRGLPHAHFLLIMQRKYKLTCPEQYDLLISTEIPSNKYPELRKMVIKHMMHGPCGSLNPNCPCTKGRKSCKNHYPRNFSDTTLQGKDSYPVYRRRDDGRTEKVRGCELDNRWVVPYNPYLLRLFNCHINVEACGSIKAVKYLFKYIYKGHDRASIVMRDASKADDDVDEIKQYRDARWVTPPEALWRIYGFELSQISPPVMQLQLHLPNMHMVSFHERQMVERVVNRPGVDRSMLTAYFEANSLHKEARGILYRDFPEWYTWQSGKGKVWQQRKRDTGGQVGRIVSAHPAEGERYYLRVLLNHVTGATSYVDLRTVDGVTLPTFRESAERRGLLESDNTLDECLTERALFQMPSALR
;
A
#
# COMPACT_ATOMS: atom_id res chain seq x y z
N MET A 1 -9.51 15.39 -24.30
CA MET A 1 -10.69 15.88 -25.04
C MET A 1 -10.28 15.93 -26.50
N GLY A 2 -10.77 15.03 -27.33
CA GLY A 2 -10.45 14.94 -28.76
C GLY A 2 -11.77 14.84 -29.49
N HIS A 3 -12.06 15.84 -30.32
CA HIS A 3 -13.39 16.29 -30.78
C HIS A 3 -14.27 16.94 -29.71
N VAL A 4 -13.80 18.07 -29.21
CA VAL A 4 -14.69 19.10 -28.67
C VAL A 4 -14.38 20.36 -29.49
N ASP A 5 -15.34 20.81 -30.28
CA ASP A 5 -15.23 22.11 -30.95
C ASP A 5 -15.21 23.20 -29.88
N ASN A 6 -14.28 24.16 -29.99
CA ASN A 6 -13.97 25.21 -29.00
C ASN A 6 -13.60 24.71 -27.59
N LEU A 7 -12.30 24.48 -27.37
CA LEU A 7 -11.72 24.30 -26.04
C LEU A 7 -11.97 25.49 -25.08
N ASP A 8 -12.19 26.69 -25.62
CA ASP A 8 -12.46 27.91 -24.85
C ASP A 8 -13.84 27.89 -24.17
N ASP A 9 -14.76 27.04 -24.65
CA ASP A 9 -16.12 26.90 -24.12
C ASP A 9 -16.20 25.97 -22.90
N TYR A 10 -15.08 25.40 -22.44
CA TYR A 10 -15.07 24.48 -21.30
C TYR A 10 -14.13 24.96 -20.19
N ARG A 11 -14.67 25.06 -18.96
CA ARG A 11 -13.87 25.34 -17.76
C ARG A 11 -13.73 24.09 -16.90
N ILE A 12 -12.49 23.69 -16.68
CA ILE A 12 -12.14 22.65 -15.70
C ILE A 12 -11.93 23.33 -14.35
N ALA A 13 -12.82 23.04 -13.40
CA ALA A 13 -12.69 23.52 -12.03
C ALA A 13 -12.38 22.33 -11.10
N LEU A 14 -11.34 22.47 -10.27
CA LEU A 14 -11.12 21.55 -9.16
C LEU A 14 -12.19 21.80 -8.11
N ASN A 15 -12.94 20.76 -7.72
CA ASN A 15 -13.86 20.88 -6.62
C ASN A 15 -13.06 20.94 -5.30
N LEU A 16 -13.09 22.11 -4.64
CA LEU A 16 -12.40 22.38 -3.39
C LEU A 16 -13.33 22.28 -2.18
N ASP A 17 -14.55 21.74 -2.36
CA ASP A 17 -15.57 21.66 -1.32
C ASP A 17 -15.03 20.93 -0.07
N GLN A 18 -15.22 21.57 1.07
CA GLN A 18 -14.69 21.13 2.35
C GLN A 18 -15.54 20.03 3.00
N THR A 19 -16.74 19.77 2.49
CA THR A 19 -17.65 18.71 2.95
C THR A 19 -17.17 17.29 2.58
N LEU A 20 -16.32 17.17 1.56
CA LEU A 20 -15.72 15.90 1.12
C LEU A 20 -14.73 15.33 2.14
N ASN A 21 -14.40 14.04 2.04
CA ASN A 21 -13.39 13.41 2.90
C ASN A 21 -12.01 14.05 2.69
N GLN A 22 -11.69 15.04 3.54
CA GLN A 22 -10.42 15.79 3.67
C GLN A 22 -9.18 14.90 3.93
N LYS A 23 -9.30 13.58 3.90
CA LYS A 23 -8.14 12.68 3.88
C LYS A 23 -7.71 12.47 2.44
N THR A 24 -8.65 12.26 1.53
CA THR A 24 -8.38 11.86 0.13
C THR A 24 -8.54 13.06 -0.81
N TYR A 25 -9.51 13.94 -0.55
CA TYR A 25 -9.80 15.14 -1.32
C TYR A 25 -9.34 16.38 -0.55
N ASN A 26 -8.13 16.84 -0.83
CA ASN A 26 -7.53 18.03 -0.22
C ASN A 26 -7.16 19.06 -1.30
N THR A 27 -7.21 20.34 -0.94
CA THR A 27 -6.72 21.44 -1.77
C THR A 27 -5.19 21.35 -1.89
N PRO A 28 -4.59 21.47 -3.08
CA PRO A 28 -3.15 21.67 -3.21
C PRO A 28 -2.72 22.93 -2.45
N LEU A 29 -1.64 22.85 -1.67
CA LEU A 29 -1.12 23.98 -0.88
C LEU A 29 0.13 24.61 -1.50
N THR A 30 0.63 24.05 -2.59
CA THR A 30 1.84 24.45 -3.31
C THR A 30 1.60 24.45 -4.80
N SER A 31 2.27 25.33 -5.55
CA SER A 31 2.26 25.29 -7.02
C SER A 31 3.10 24.11 -7.49
N GLU A 32 2.46 23.01 -7.88
CA GLU A 32 3.11 21.77 -8.33
C GLU A 32 2.52 21.31 -9.67
N VAL A 33 3.33 20.67 -10.51
CA VAL A 33 2.81 19.87 -11.62
C VAL A 33 2.24 18.60 -11.02
N ALA A 34 1.02 18.23 -11.37
CA ALA A 34 0.43 16.96 -10.98
C ALA A 34 -0.44 16.45 -12.11
N ALA A 35 -0.54 15.12 -12.22
CA ALA A 35 -1.52 14.53 -13.11
C ALA A 35 -2.76 14.12 -12.35
N VAL A 36 -3.90 14.29 -13.03
CA VAL A 36 -5.20 13.84 -12.56
C VAL A 36 -5.64 12.68 -13.45
N TRP A 37 -5.67 11.47 -12.89
CA TRP A 37 -5.85 10.23 -13.63
C TRP A 37 -7.13 9.51 -13.19
N ILE A 38 -8.08 9.31 -14.10
CA ILE A 38 -9.37 8.67 -13.78
C ILE A 38 -9.23 7.15 -13.94
N GLU A 39 -9.48 6.42 -12.86
CA GLU A 39 -9.46 4.95 -12.87
C GLU A 39 -10.73 4.41 -13.56
N GLY A 40 -10.56 3.58 -14.60
CA GLY A 40 -11.64 2.72 -15.11
C GLY A 40 -12.67 3.35 -16.05
N SER A 41 -12.59 4.65 -16.37
CA SER A 41 -13.47 5.32 -17.34
C SER A 41 -12.75 5.69 -18.65
N GLU A 42 -11.74 4.92 -19.05
CA GLU A 42 -11.28 4.96 -20.44
C GLU A 42 -12.38 4.29 -21.28
N GLY A 43 -13.37 5.07 -21.72
CA GLY A 43 -14.25 4.63 -22.78
C GLY A 43 -13.38 4.11 -23.93
N ARG A 44 -13.66 2.90 -24.40
CA ARG A 44 -13.00 2.35 -25.60
C ARG A 44 -12.97 3.44 -26.67
N GLY A 45 -11.78 3.80 -27.13
CA GLY A 45 -11.58 4.66 -28.29
C GLY A 45 -11.63 6.18 -28.07
N GLN A 46 -11.92 6.70 -26.86
CA GLN A 46 -12.06 8.16 -26.70
C GLN A 46 -10.81 8.88 -26.18
N PHE A 47 -9.92 8.23 -25.41
CA PHE A 47 -8.72 8.88 -24.85
C PHE A 47 -7.53 7.93 -24.70
N SER A 48 -6.95 7.45 -25.80
CA SER A 48 -5.56 7.00 -25.76
C SER A 48 -4.65 8.23 -25.76
N LYS A 49 -3.70 8.35 -24.82
CA LYS A 49 -2.61 9.33 -24.98
C LYS A 49 -1.86 8.99 -26.28
N SER A 50 -2.12 9.78 -27.30
CA SER A 50 -1.55 9.58 -28.62
C SER A 50 -1.20 10.91 -29.27
N VAL A 51 -0.08 10.93 -29.98
CA VAL A 51 0.23 12.04 -30.89
C VAL A 51 -0.52 11.76 -32.18
N MET A 52 -1.42 12.66 -32.58
CA MET A 52 -2.10 12.59 -33.87
C MET A 52 -1.26 13.34 -34.90
N LEU A 53 -0.85 12.65 -35.96
CA LEU A 53 -0.18 13.23 -37.10
C LEU A 53 -1.20 13.46 -38.20
N HIS A 54 -1.26 14.68 -38.73
CA HIS A 54 -2.08 15.01 -39.89
C HIS A 54 -1.15 15.15 -41.10
N GLY A 55 -1.30 14.23 -42.05
CA GLY A 55 -0.64 14.31 -43.34
C GLY A 55 -1.23 15.44 -44.19
N LYS A 56 -0.43 15.98 -45.11
CA LYS A 56 -0.89 17.00 -46.08
C LYS A 56 -1.97 16.47 -47.04
N ASP A 57 -2.13 15.15 -47.11
CA ASP A 57 -3.15 14.40 -47.83
C ASP A 57 -4.45 14.20 -47.02
N SER A 58 -4.60 14.89 -45.88
CA SER A 58 -5.71 14.72 -44.93
C SER A 58 -5.75 13.35 -44.25
N SER A 59 -4.70 12.52 -44.38
CA SER A 59 -4.56 11.31 -43.60
C SER A 59 -4.28 11.65 -42.12
N SER A 60 -4.83 10.86 -41.20
CA SER A 60 -4.57 11.01 -39.77
C SER A 60 -3.95 9.73 -39.22
N HIS A 61 -2.75 9.82 -38.64
CA HIS A 61 -2.09 8.69 -37.99
C HIS A 61 -2.01 8.91 -36.48
N CYS A 62 -2.27 7.86 -35.71
CA CYS A 62 -2.30 7.91 -34.26
C CYS A 62 -1.07 7.17 -33.69
N ILE A 63 -0.14 7.91 -33.09
CA ILE A 63 1.04 7.35 -32.42
C ILE A 63 0.71 7.12 -30.96
N ARG A 64 0.59 5.86 -30.57
CA ARG A 64 0.33 5.46 -29.19
C ARG A 64 1.49 5.78 -28.27
N SER A 65 1.20 6.02 -26.99
CA SER A 65 2.18 6.38 -25.95
C SER A 65 3.34 5.39 -25.81
N TYR A 66 3.17 4.13 -26.18
CA TYR A 66 4.18 3.07 -26.10
C TYR A 66 5.04 2.92 -27.38
N HIS A 67 4.82 3.74 -28.40
CA HIS A 67 5.65 3.76 -29.60
C HIS A 67 6.96 4.54 -29.36
N GLY A 68 8.06 4.10 -29.97
CA GLY A 68 9.39 4.69 -29.73
C GLY A 68 9.49 6.17 -30.09
N CYS A 69 8.77 6.64 -31.11
CA CYS A 69 8.78 8.06 -31.48
C CYS A 69 7.90 8.97 -30.60
N TYR A 70 7.07 8.40 -29.71
CA TYR A 70 6.15 9.20 -28.89
C TYR A 70 6.87 10.24 -28.02
N ASP A 71 7.96 9.84 -27.37
CA ASP A 71 8.69 10.71 -26.44
C ASP A 71 9.33 11.89 -27.19
N ALA A 72 9.92 11.64 -28.37
CA ALA A 72 10.55 12.69 -29.16
C ALA A 72 9.55 13.68 -29.75
N LEU A 73 8.34 13.22 -30.10
CA LEU A 73 7.26 14.08 -30.58
C LEU A 73 6.60 14.89 -29.45
N SER A 74 6.48 14.29 -28.26
CA SER A 74 5.82 14.93 -27.11
C SER A 74 6.77 15.85 -26.33
N TYR A 75 8.07 15.53 -26.33
CA TYR A 75 9.11 16.24 -25.58
C TYR A 75 10.35 16.52 -26.46
N PRO A 76 10.21 17.24 -27.59
CA PRO A 76 11.30 17.46 -28.55
C PRO A 76 12.54 18.12 -27.93
N LEU A 77 12.36 18.95 -26.89
CA LEU A 77 13.48 19.57 -26.16
C LEU A 77 14.36 18.56 -25.41
N PHE A 78 13.81 17.41 -25.02
CA PHE A 78 14.58 16.33 -24.39
C PHE A 78 15.18 15.35 -25.39
N PHE A 79 14.69 15.35 -26.63
CA PHE A 79 15.10 14.47 -27.72
C PHE A 79 15.38 15.29 -28.99
N PRO A 80 16.33 16.24 -28.97
CA PRO A 80 16.53 17.21 -30.04
C PRO A 80 16.99 16.59 -31.37
N ARG A 81 17.53 15.36 -31.32
CA ARG A 81 17.95 14.60 -32.50
C ARG A 81 16.87 13.62 -33.02
N GLY A 82 15.65 13.68 -32.48
CA GLY A 82 14.58 12.74 -32.82
C GLY A 82 14.87 11.31 -32.37
N GLU A 83 15.77 11.14 -31.40
CA GLU A 83 16.16 9.83 -30.88
C GLU A 83 14.96 9.10 -30.25
N LEU A 84 14.86 7.80 -30.51
CA LEU A 84 13.72 7.00 -30.06
C LEU A 84 13.68 6.95 -28.52
N GLY A 85 12.47 7.21 -27.99
CA GLY A 85 12.08 6.90 -26.63
C GLY A 85 11.95 5.40 -26.38
N TRP A 86 11.31 5.02 -25.28
CA TRP A 86 11.10 3.60 -24.98
C TRP A 86 10.16 2.94 -26.01
N HIS A 87 10.54 1.75 -26.46
CA HIS A 87 9.67 0.80 -27.17
C HIS A 87 9.93 -0.63 -26.68
N SER A 88 9.00 -1.54 -26.94
CA SER A 88 9.00 -2.92 -26.45
C SER A 88 10.13 -3.82 -26.97
N ASN A 89 10.86 -3.39 -27.99
CA ASN A 89 11.87 -4.20 -28.70
C ASN A 89 13.31 -3.81 -28.36
N ILE A 90 13.54 -3.09 -27.25
CA ILE A 90 14.90 -2.76 -26.81
C ILE A 90 15.49 -4.01 -26.13
N PRO A 91 16.50 -4.69 -26.71
CA PRO A 91 17.07 -5.89 -26.13
C PRO A 91 17.87 -5.56 -24.85
N LYS A 92 17.92 -6.51 -23.93
CA LYS A 92 18.84 -6.46 -22.77
C LYS A 92 20.27 -6.75 -23.22
N VAL A 93 21.22 -6.38 -22.38
CA VAL A 93 22.64 -6.73 -22.59
C VAL A 93 22.78 -8.25 -22.71
N GLY A 94 23.46 -8.71 -23.76
CA GLY A 94 23.68 -10.13 -24.03
C GLY A 94 22.54 -10.82 -24.78
N VAL A 95 21.51 -10.10 -25.23
CA VAL A 95 20.42 -10.62 -26.06
C VAL A 95 20.52 -10.00 -27.45
N SER A 96 20.59 -10.85 -28.49
CA SER A 96 20.57 -10.39 -29.88
C SER A 96 19.16 -9.99 -30.35
N MET A 97 19.06 -9.15 -31.38
CA MET A 97 17.76 -8.83 -31.97
C MET A 97 17.11 -10.08 -32.60
N ASP A 98 17.93 -10.98 -33.16
CA ASP A 98 17.48 -12.25 -33.73
C ASP A 98 16.79 -13.14 -32.68
N GLU A 99 17.29 -13.18 -31.45
CA GLU A 99 16.61 -13.87 -30.34
C GLU A 99 15.24 -13.25 -30.01
N VAL A 100 15.15 -11.92 -30.01
CA VAL A 100 13.89 -11.20 -29.78
C VAL A 100 12.89 -11.45 -30.92
N ASP A 101 13.37 -11.50 -32.15
CA ASP A 101 12.56 -11.76 -33.34
C ASP A 101 12.11 -13.23 -33.42
N ALA A 102 12.97 -14.19 -33.06
CA ALA A 102 12.63 -15.61 -32.96
C ALA A 102 11.55 -15.87 -31.88
N TYR A 103 11.67 -15.23 -30.71
CA TYR A 103 10.63 -15.27 -29.69
C TYR A 103 9.30 -14.70 -30.19
N ARG A 104 9.34 -13.60 -30.95
CA ARG A 104 8.12 -13.01 -31.54
C ARG A 104 7.52 -13.89 -32.63
N ALA A 105 8.33 -14.51 -33.47
CA ALA A 105 7.84 -15.40 -34.52
C ALA A 105 7.10 -16.61 -33.92
N THR A 106 7.65 -17.21 -32.86
CA THR A 106 7.00 -18.31 -32.13
C THR A 106 5.72 -17.88 -31.40
N HIS A 107 5.67 -16.67 -30.85
CA HIS A 107 4.46 -16.15 -30.19
C HIS A 107 3.39 -15.57 -31.15
N ARG A 108 3.77 -15.06 -32.33
CA ARG A 108 2.82 -14.65 -33.38
C ARG A 108 2.11 -15.85 -34.00
N ALA A 109 2.81 -16.96 -34.16
CA ALA A 109 2.22 -18.21 -34.68
C ALA A 109 1.12 -18.80 -33.78
N SER A 110 1.07 -18.43 -32.49
CA SER A 110 0.05 -18.90 -31.54
C SER A 110 -1.12 -17.93 -31.31
N ASN A 111 -1.02 -16.68 -31.77
CA ASN A 111 -2.00 -15.60 -31.57
C ASN A 111 -2.12 -14.70 -32.82
N ALA A 112 -2.73 -15.23 -33.88
CA ALA A 112 -2.76 -14.61 -35.21
C ALA A 112 -3.51 -13.25 -35.32
N ASN A 113 -4.16 -12.76 -34.26
CA ASN A 113 -5.00 -11.56 -34.30
C ASN A 113 -4.50 -10.38 -33.44
N ASP A 114 -3.28 -10.43 -32.90
CA ASP A 114 -2.76 -9.35 -32.05
C ASP A 114 -1.43 -8.80 -32.59
N GLU A 115 -1.47 -7.63 -33.24
CA GLU A 115 -0.26 -6.88 -33.62
C GLU A 115 0.56 -6.44 -32.39
N ASP A 116 -0.05 -6.45 -31.19
CA ASP A 116 0.56 -6.16 -29.90
C ASP A 116 1.09 -7.44 -29.19
N ALA A 117 1.78 -8.33 -29.92
CA ALA A 117 2.37 -9.54 -29.35
C ALA A 117 3.18 -9.25 -28.07
N GLU A 118 2.91 -10.01 -27.02
CA GLU A 118 3.42 -9.81 -25.67
C GLU A 118 4.96 -9.68 -25.67
N SER A 119 5.45 -8.52 -25.22
CA SER A 119 6.89 -8.22 -25.26
C SER A 119 7.64 -9.19 -24.33
N PRO A 120 8.73 -9.85 -24.77
CA PRO A 120 9.47 -10.78 -23.94
C PRO A 120 10.16 -10.01 -22.80
N SER A 121 9.48 -9.84 -21.67
CA SER A 121 9.99 -9.07 -20.53
C SER A 121 11.32 -9.60 -19.96
N HIS A 122 11.64 -10.87 -20.23
CA HIS A 122 12.92 -11.46 -19.87
C HIS A 122 14.04 -11.09 -20.86
N LEU A 123 13.74 -10.87 -22.14
CA LEU A 123 14.70 -10.53 -23.21
C LEU A 123 14.84 -9.01 -23.44
N CYS A 124 13.77 -8.25 -23.23
CA CYS A 124 13.70 -6.81 -23.54
C CYS A 124 13.67 -5.93 -22.29
N VAL A 125 14.19 -4.71 -22.40
CA VAL A 125 14.20 -3.69 -21.36
C VAL A 125 12.78 -3.23 -21.06
N SER A 126 12.37 -3.31 -19.79
CA SER A 126 11.05 -2.84 -19.39
C SER A 126 10.94 -1.32 -19.47
N VAL A 127 9.72 -0.80 -19.69
CA VAL A 127 9.43 0.64 -19.72
C VAL A 127 9.97 1.35 -18.48
N ARG A 128 9.81 0.74 -17.31
CA ARG A 128 10.28 1.29 -16.03
C ARG A 128 11.80 1.36 -15.99
N ASP A 129 12.50 0.31 -16.41
CA ASP A 129 13.95 0.25 -16.34
C ASP A 129 14.59 1.27 -17.30
N TYR A 130 14.02 1.44 -18.50
CA TYR A 130 14.45 2.47 -19.46
C TYR A 130 14.35 3.87 -18.88
N TYR A 131 13.21 4.25 -18.30
CA TYR A 131 13.06 5.60 -17.75
C TYR A 131 13.83 5.80 -16.44
N CYS A 132 13.95 4.77 -15.62
CA CYS A 132 14.86 4.78 -14.47
C CYS A 132 16.29 5.10 -14.92
N TYR A 133 16.75 4.47 -16.02
CA TYR A 133 18.03 4.75 -16.65
C TYR A 133 18.12 6.18 -17.23
N LYS A 134 17.07 6.70 -17.87
CA LYS A 134 17.05 8.08 -18.40
C LYS A 134 17.12 9.16 -17.30
N PHE A 135 16.63 8.87 -16.09
CA PHE A 135 16.72 9.77 -14.94
C PHE A 135 18.00 9.63 -14.12
N GLN A 136 18.97 8.83 -14.58
CA GLN A 136 20.29 8.79 -13.93
C GLN A 136 21.17 9.95 -14.40
N ILE A 137 21.91 10.52 -13.46
CA ILE A 137 23.00 11.46 -13.74
C ILE A 137 24.25 10.63 -13.93
N ARG A 138 24.99 10.91 -15.00
CA ARG A 138 26.27 10.26 -15.30
C ARG A 138 27.36 11.33 -15.37
N PRO A 139 28.52 11.14 -14.72
CA PRO A 139 29.64 12.07 -14.83
C PRO A 139 30.01 12.30 -16.30
N GLY A 140 30.23 13.56 -16.68
CA GLY A 140 30.62 13.94 -18.04
C GLY A 140 29.51 13.89 -19.11
N VAL A 141 28.28 13.50 -18.76
CA VAL A 141 27.15 13.44 -19.71
C VAL A 141 26.08 14.43 -19.31
N PHE A 142 25.80 15.40 -20.19
CA PHE A 142 24.68 16.32 -20.00
C PHE A 142 23.35 15.58 -20.15
N ASN A 143 22.50 15.68 -19.14
CA ASN A 143 21.17 15.07 -19.15
C ASN A 143 20.10 16.17 -19.29
N PRO A 144 19.54 16.43 -20.49
CA PRO A 144 18.60 17.53 -20.70
C PRO A 144 17.31 17.37 -19.88
N ILE A 145 16.93 16.12 -19.56
CA ILE A 145 15.71 15.82 -18.84
C ILE A 145 15.76 16.39 -17.43
N VAL A 146 16.81 16.12 -16.65
CA VAL A 146 16.92 16.62 -15.26
C VAL A 146 17.17 18.13 -15.18
N HIS A 147 17.51 18.77 -16.29
CA HIS A 147 17.64 20.23 -16.41
C HIS A 147 16.33 20.92 -16.81
N GLY A 148 15.30 20.16 -17.21
CA GLY A 148 14.03 20.68 -17.73
C GLY A 148 13.09 21.33 -16.71
N LYS A 149 13.45 21.38 -15.42
CA LYS A 149 12.66 22.03 -14.34
C LYS A 149 11.18 21.60 -14.33
N ARG A 150 10.22 22.49 -14.61
CA ARG A 150 8.80 22.12 -14.71
C ARG A 150 8.51 21.11 -15.83
N LEU A 151 9.22 21.18 -16.95
CA LEU A 151 9.08 20.21 -18.02
C LEU A 151 9.55 18.81 -17.57
N PHE A 152 10.58 18.74 -16.72
CA PHE A 152 11.02 17.49 -16.10
C PHE A 152 9.93 16.90 -15.20
N GLN A 153 9.31 17.73 -14.36
CA GLN A 153 8.21 17.30 -13.49
C GLN A 153 7.06 16.71 -14.30
N GLN A 154 6.66 17.38 -15.38
CA GLN A 154 5.62 16.90 -16.29
C GLN A 154 6.03 15.56 -16.92
N PHE A 155 7.24 15.49 -17.47
CA PHE A 155 7.76 14.28 -18.09
C PHE A 155 7.83 13.10 -17.11
N ALA A 156 8.25 13.32 -15.87
CA ALA A 156 8.31 12.28 -14.84
C ALA A 156 6.92 11.72 -14.50
N VAL A 157 5.92 12.60 -14.37
CA VAL A 157 4.54 12.19 -14.08
C VAL A 157 3.92 11.47 -15.29
N ASP A 158 4.09 12.01 -16.50
CA ASP A 158 3.61 11.37 -17.73
C ASP A 158 4.22 9.99 -17.95
N THR A 159 5.52 9.87 -17.67
CA THR A 159 6.26 8.62 -17.71
C THR A 159 5.68 7.60 -16.72
N TYR A 160 5.41 8.01 -15.48
CA TYR A 160 4.80 7.11 -14.50
C TYR A 160 3.41 6.65 -14.95
N ILE A 161 2.59 7.55 -15.50
CA ILE A 161 1.29 7.20 -16.06
C ILE A 161 1.46 6.20 -17.21
N LYS A 162 2.40 6.42 -18.12
CA LYS A 162 2.72 5.48 -19.20
C LYS A 162 3.08 4.09 -18.66
N ILE A 163 3.85 4.02 -17.56
CA ILE A 163 4.22 2.75 -16.90
C ILE A 163 2.99 2.07 -16.27
N GLU A 164 2.15 2.81 -15.55
CA GLU A 164 0.96 2.25 -14.88
C GLU A 164 -0.12 1.85 -15.88
N SER A 165 -0.38 2.66 -16.90
CA SER A 165 -1.28 2.30 -18.01
C SER A 165 -0.80 1.03 -18.70
N SER A 166 0.49 0.93 -19.03
CA SER A 166 1.06 -0.30 -19.60
C SER A 166 0.84 -1.53 -18.71
N ARG A 167 0.94 -1.37 -17.39
CA ARG A 167 0.67 -2.47 -16.42
C ARG A 167 -0.82 -2.83 -16.39
N LEU A 168 -1.71 -1.86 -16.45
CA LEU A 168 -3.16 -2.08 -16.46
C LEU A 168 -3.61 -2.70 -17.77
N ASP A 169 -3.08 -2.27 -18.90
CA ASP A 169 -3.31 -2.88 -20.19
C ASP A 169 -2.79 -4.31 -20.23
N PHE A 170 -1.62 -4.58 -19.64
CA PHE A 170 -1.15 -5.95 -19.47
C PHE A 170 -2.14 -6.79 -18.67
N ILE A 171 -2.59 -6.30 -17.51
CA ILE A 171 -3.57 -7.01 -16.68
C ILE A 171 -4.86 -7.24 -17.47
N ARG A 172 -5.35 -6.23 -18.19
CA ARG A 172 -6.59 -6.26 -18.97
C ARG A 172 -6.51 -7.23 -20.15
N LYS A 173 -5.41 -7.21 -20.91
CA LYS A 173 -5.18 -8.08 -22.08
C LYS A 173 -4.89 -9.52 -21.70
N ASN A 174 -4.31 -9.77 -20.52
CA ASN A 174 -3.98 -11.11 -20.03
C ASN A 174 -5.04 -11.69 -19.07
N GLN A 175 -6.29 -11.19 -19.09
CA GLN A 175 -7.34 -11.76 -18.23
C GLN A 175 -7.63 -13.23 -18.54
N ASP A 176 -7.42 -13.66 -19.78
CA ASP A 176 -7.49 -15.04 -20.26
C ASP A 176 -6.49 -16.00 -19.57
N ARG A 177 -5.33 -15.47 -19.14
CA ARG A 177 -4.27 -16.17 -18.38
C ARG A 177 -4.38 -16.00 -16.88
N LEU A 178 -5.15 -15.00 -16.42
CA LEU A 178 -5.39 -14.68 -15.02
C LEU A 178 -6.73 -15.26 -14.51
N ARG A 179 -7.43 -16.05 -15.35
CA ARG A 179 -8.64 -16.78 -14.97
C ARG A 179 -8.32 -17.73 -13.82
N ALA A 180 -9.22 -17.77 -12.85
CA ALA A 180 -9.18 -18.73 -11.78
C ALA A 180 -10.60 -19.12 -11.40
N ASP A 181 -10.78 -20.40 -11.12
CA ASP A 181 -12.03 -20.96 -10.59
C ASP A 181 -11.74 -21.95 -9.45
N LEU A 182 -12.78 -22.40 -8.77
CA LEU A 182 -12.73 -23.44 -7.75
C LEU A 182 -12.38 -24.78 -8.41
N TYR A 183 -11.47 -25.54 -7.80
CA TYR A 183 -11.07 -26.86 -8.30
C TYR A 183 -12.27 -27.81 -8.45
N GLN A 184 -13.19 -27.83 -7.48
CA GLN A 184 -14.45 -28.58 -7.59
C GLN A 184 -15.29 -28.12 -8.79
N GLY A 185 -15.40 -26.81 -9.03
CA GLY A 185 -16.12 -26.29 -10.21
C GLY A 185 -15.50 -26.73 -11.54
N LEU A 186 -14.17 -26.89 -11.59
CA LEU A 186 -13.47 -27.47 -12.74
C LEU A 186 -13.71 -28.98 -12.88
N VAL A 187 -13.77 -29.72 -11.77
CA VAL A 187 -14.10 -31.15 -11.76
C VAL A 187 -15.55 -31.38 -12.21
N ASP A 188 -16.49 -30.60 -11.68
CA ASP A 188 -17.91 -30.68 -12.02
C ASP A 188 -18.14 -30.33 -13.49
N SER A 189 -17.49 -29.27 -13.99
CA SER A 189 -17.57 -28.89 -15.41
C SER A 189 -16.98 -29.95 -16.35
N MET A 190 -15.94 -30.67 -15.89
CA MET A 190 -15.37 -31.80 -16.63
C MET A 190 -16.35 -32.98 -16.69
N LEU A 191 -17.09 -33.24 -15.60
CA LEU A 191 -18.10 -34.31 -15.52
C LEU A 191 -19.36 -33.97 -16.33
N ASP A 192 -19.74 -32.70 -16.39
CA ASP A 192 -20.90 -32.19 -17.15
C ASP A 192 -20.62 -32.02 -18.67
N GLY A 193 -19.40 -32.35 -19.11
CA GLY A 193 -19.03 -32.35 -20.54
C GLY A 193 -18.67 -30.97 -21.11
N ASP A 194 -18.46 -29.95 -20.28
CA ASP A 194 -17.99 -28.64 -20.72
C ASP A 194 -16.45 -28.62 -20.81
N ILE A 195 -15.95 -28.84 -22.04
CA ILE A 195 -14.55 -29.16 -22.30
C ILE A 195 -13.64 -27.91 -22.37
N ARG A 196 -14.23 -26.71 -22.58
CA ARG A 196 -13.50 -25.46 -22.86
C ARG A 196 -13.55 -24.49 -21.68
N GLY A 197 -12.39 -24.09 -21.17
CA GLY A 197 -12.24 -23.11 -20.07
C GLY A 197 -12.75 -21.69 -20.36
N GLU A 198 -13.16 -21.41 -21.60
CA GLU A 198 -13.72 -20.13 -22.05
C GLU A 198 -15.04 -19.77 -21.34
N LYS A 199 -15.83 -20.77 -20.91
CA LYS A 199 -17.14 -20.59 -20.25
C LYS A 199 -17.10 -20.53 -18.70
N ILE A 200 -15.93 -20.76 -18.10
CA ILE A 200 -15.78 -21.05 -16.65
C ILE A 200 -14.85 -19.99 -15.99
N GLY A 201 -15.15 -19.56 -14.75
CA GLY A 201 -14.34 -18.62 -13.96
C GLY A 201 -14.75 -17.14 -13.96
N LYS A 202 -14.19 -16.35 -13.02
CA LYS A 202 -14.40 -14.88 -12.96
C LYS A 202 -13.64 -14.17 -14.07
N GLN A 203 -14.35 -13.41 -14.91
CA GLN A 203 -13.83 -12.79 -16.14
C GLN A 203 -12.85 -11.62 -15.95
N THR A 204 -12.91 -10.87 -14.83
CA THR A 204 -11.98 -9.76 -14.58
C THR A 204 -11.52 -9.69 -13.13
N VAL A 205 -10.21 -9.86 -12.87
CA VAL A 205 -9.60 -9.88 -11.54
C VAL A 205 -8.41 -8.91 -11.49
N LEU A 206 -8.58 -7.77 -10.81
CA LEU A 206 -7.43 -6.93 -10.44
C LEU A 206 -6.67 -7.62 -9.29
N SER A 207 -5.39 -7.94 -9.52
CA SER A 207 -4.56 -8.64 -8.55
C SER A 207 -4.28 -7.79 -7.30
N THR A 208 -4.04 -8.46 -6.16
CA THR A 208 -3.50 -7.81 -4.94
C THR A 208 -2.10 -7.24 -5.14
N SER A 209 -1.41 -7.59 -6.22
CA SER A 209 -0.11 -7.02 -6.60
C SER A 209 -0.22 -5.61 -7.20
N PHE A 210 -1.41 -5.17 -7.61
CA PHE A 210 -1.62 -3.80 -8.09
C PHE A 210 -1.59 -2.82 -6.91
N ILE A 211 -0.46 -2.10 -6.78
CA ILE A 211 -0.21 -1.26 -5.62
C ILE A 211 -1.16 -0.06 -5.61
N GLY A 212 -1.88 0.09 -4.49
CA GLY A 212 -2.79 1.21 -4.26
C GLY A 212 -4.24 0.96 -4.71
N GLY A 213 -4.50 -0.19 -5.35
CA GLY A 213 -5.86 -0.66 -5.57
C GLY A 213 -6.55 -1.08 -4.26
N PRO A 214 -7.90 -1.18 -4.25
CA PRO A 214 -8.67 -1.54 -3.06
C PRO A 214 -8.23 -2.86 -2.39
N ARG A 215 -7.80 -3.84 -3.19
CA ARG A 215 -7.35 -5.16 -2.71
C ARG A 215 -5.96 -5.12 -2.08
N ASP A 216 -5.03 -4.32 -2.60
CA ASP A 216 -3.70 -4.12 -2.00
C ASP A 216 -3.81 -3.39 -0.66
N MET A 217 -4.58 -2.31 -0.59
CA MET A 217 -4.83 -1.58 0.65
C MET A 217 -5.42 -2.49 1.74
N ARG A 218 -6.47 -3.25 1.38
CA ARG A 218 -7.09 -4.23 2.29
C ARG A 218 -6.09 -5.27 2.76
N ARG A 219 -5.27 -5.80 1.85
CA ARG A 219 -4.21 -6.77 2.19
C ARG A 219 -3.24 -6.19 3.21
N ARG A 220 -2.63 -5.02 2.94
CA ARG A 220 -1.64 -4.39 3.84
C ARG A 220 -2.20 -4.12 5.23
N TYR A 221 -3.44 -3.67 5.29
CA TYR A 221 -4.11 -3.48 6.57
C TYR A 221 -4.26 -4.80 7.33
N MET A 222 -4.80 -5.83 6.66
CA MET A 222 -4.99 -7.14 7.27
C MET A 222 -3.64 -7.75 7.72
N ASP A 223 -2.58 -7.53 6.96
CA ASP A 223 -1.22 -7.97 7.30
C ASP A 223 -0.70 -7.23 8.55
N ALA A 224 -0.86 -5.91 8.61
CA ALA A 224 -0.48 -5.13 9.77
C ALA A 224 -1.30 -5.52 11.01
N MET A 225 -2.58 -5.84 10.86
CA MET A 225 -3.42 -6.39 11.93
C MET A 225 -2.99 -7.78 12.39
N ALA A 226 -2.45 -8.62 11.49
CA ALA A 226 -1.90 -9.91 11.89
C ALA A 226 -0.69 -9.74 12.83
N LEU A 227 0.14 -8.72 12.61
CA LEU A 227 1.19 -8.35 13.55
C LEU A 227 0.63 -7.87 14.88
N VAL A 228 -0.36 -6.98 14.87
CA VAL A 228 -0.98 -6.47 16.11
C VAL A 228 -1.61 -7.61 16.92
N ARG A 229 -2.28 -8.56 16.25
CA ARG A 229 -2.83 -9.76 16.89
C ARG A 229 -1.73 -10.61 17.54
N LYS A 230 -0.60 -10.83 16.86
CA LYS A 230 0.47 -11.71 17.33
C LYS A 230 1.37 -11.06 18.40
N PHE A 231 1.68 -9.78 18.23
CA PHE A 231 2.70 -9.09 19.03
C PHE A 231 2.13 -8.02 19.97
N GLY A 232 0.83 -7.76 19.89
CA GLY A 232 0.14 -6.73 20.66
C GLY A 232 0.07 -5.39 19.94
N LYS A 233 -0.52 -4.40 20.62
CA LYS A 233 -0.63 -3.03 20.11
C LYS A 233 0.76 -2.40 19.86
N PRO A 234 0.87 -1.48 18.87
CA PRO A 234 2.02 -0.58 18.73
C PRO A 234 2.32 0.14 20.04
N ASP A 235 3.59 0.52 20.22
CA ASP A 235 4.09 1.25 21.40
C ASP A 235 4.62 2.65 21.02
N ILE A 236 5.18 2.81 19.81
CA ILE A 236 5.71 4.09 19.31
C ILE A 236 5.16 4.37 17.91
N PHE A 237 4.68 5.59 17.70
CA PHE A 237 4.36 6.17 16.41
C PHE A 237 5.41 7.23 16.05
N LEU A 238 6.09 7.04 14.92
CA LEU A 238 7.12 7.96 14.45
C LEU A 238 6.75 8.48 13.06
N THR A 239 6.90 9.77 12.85
CA THR A 239 6.73 10.41 11.53
C THR A 239 7.99 11.17 11.16
N MET A 240 8.56 10.88 10.00
CA MET A 240 9.67 11.63 9.42
C MET A 240 9.20 12.36 8.17
N THR A 241 9.41 13.68 8.13
CA THR A 241 9.11 14.53 6.98
C THR A 241 10.42 14.91 6.28
N CYS A 242 10.44 14.84 4.95
CA CYS A 242 11.59 15.28 4.17
C CYS A 242 11.95 16.74 4.49
N ASN A 243 13.22 17.00 4.82
CA ASN A 243 13.73 18.37 4.90
C ASN A 243 14.36 18.73 3.55
N PRO A 244 13.78 19.65 2.78
CA PRO A 244 14.35 20.03 1.49
C PRO A 244 15.67 20.80 1.65
N ASN A 245 15.99 21.30 2.84
CA ASN A 245 17.22 22.03 3.13
C ASN A 245 18.37 21.14 3.61
N TRP A 246 18.32 19.83 3.37
CA TRP A 246 19.46 18.96 3.63
C TRP A 246 20.65 19.33 2.76
N ASP A 247 21.85 19.25 3.33
CA ASP A 247 23.08 19.66 2.67
C ASP A 247 23.37 18.80 1.44
N GLU A 248 22.99 17.51 1.47
CA GLU A 248 23.08 16.62 0.32
C GLU A 248 22.18 17.05 -0.84
N ILE A 249 21.06 17.70 -0.57
CA ILE A 249 20.21 18.23 -1.65
C ILE A 249 20.81 19.54 -2.15
N ARG A 250 21.13 20.47 -1.24
CA ARG A 250 21.64 21.80 -1.59
C ARG A 250 22.95 21.76 -2.37
N ARG A 251 23.86 20.85 -2.01
CA ARG A 251 25.15 20.67 -2.68
C ARG A 251 25.01 20.16 -4.12
N GLU A 252 23.99 19.36 -4.38
CA GLU A 252 23.75 18.72 -5.69
C GLU A 252 22.80 19.52 -6.59
N LEU A 253 22.28 20.66 -6.11
CA LEU A 253 21.56 21.62 -6.93
C LEU A 253 22.54 22.43 -7.78
N LEU A 254 22.28 22.46 -9.08
CA LEU A 254 23.06 23.28 -10.01
C LEU A 254 22.59 24.75 -9.97
N PRO A 255 23.43 25.70 -10.44
CA PRO A 255 23.05 27.11 -10.50
C PRO A 255 21.68 27.33 -11.16
N GLY A 256 20.81 28.07 -10.48
CA GLY A 256 19.46 28.38 -10.95
C GLY A 256 18.44 27.22 -10.84
N GLN A 257 18.80 26.07 -10.26
CA GLN A 257 17.84 25.02 -9.90
C GLN A 257 17.26 25.24 -8.51
N THR A 258 15.97 24.95 -8.36
CA THR A 258 15.30 24.87 -7.07
C THR A 258 15.07 23.42 -6.67
N LEU A 259 14.71 23.23 -5.40
CA LEU A 259 14.36 21.92 -4.84
C LEU A 259 13.18 21.26 -5.54
N GLN A 260 12.20 22.06 -5.95
CA GLN A 260 11.03 21.57 -6.67
C GLN A 260 11.44 21.05 -8.06
N ASP A 261 12.37 21.73 -8.72
CA ASP A 261 12.87 21.34 -10.04
C ASP A 261 13.57 19.97 -10.03
N ARG A 262 14.11 19.55 -8.88
CA ARG A 262 14.92 18.33 -8.72
C ARG A 262 14.25 17.32 -7.80
N SER A 263 13.00 16.98 -8.13
CA SER A 263 12.23 15.96 -7.40
C SER A 263 12.93 14.59 -7.36
N ASP A 264 13.76 14.26 -8.35
CA ASP A 264 14.59 13.04 -8.40
C ASP A 264 15.60 12.98 -7.25
N LEU A 265 16.25 14.12 -6.99
CA LEU A 265 17.25 14.27 -5.95
C LEU A 265 16.60 14.19 -4.57
N VAL A 266 15.48 14.91 -4.39
CA VAL A 266 14.70 14.92 -3.14
C VAL A 266 14.29 13.50 -2.73
N VAL A 267 13.71 12.71 -3.65
CA VAL A 267 13.26 11.34 -3.32
C VAL A 267 14.43 10.39 -3.04
N ARG A 268 15.55 10.53 -3.75
CA ARG A 268 16.75 9.70 -3.53
C ARG A 268 17.38 9.98 -2.18
N VAL A 269 17.57 11.25 -1.83
CA VAL A 269 18.12 11.64 -0.52
C VAL A 269 17.18 11.22 0.60
N PHE A 270 15.86 11.44 0.45
CA PHE A 270 14.89 10.98 1.44
C PHE A 270 14.92 9.46 1.62
N HIS A 271 14.98 8.70 0.52
CA HIS A 271 15.10 7.24 0.58
C HIS A 271 16.36 6.79 1.31
N ALA A 272 17.52 7.42 1.05
CA ALA A 272 18.76 7.13 1.77
C ALA A 272 18.63 7.39 3.28
N LYS A 273 18.07 8.55 3.66
CA LYS A 273 17.81 8.90 5.07
C LYS A 273 16.80 7.95 5.73
N LEU A 274 15.80 7.48 4.97
CA LEU A 274 14.82 6.49 5.44
C LEU A 274 15.47 5.14 5.72
N GLN A 275 16.39 4.67 4.87
CA GLN A 275 17.13 3.43 5.14
C GLN A 275 18.03 3.58 6.36
N GLU A 276 18.67 4.75 6.54
CA GLU A 276 19.45 5.04 7.73
C GLU A 276 18.57 5.05 9.00
N LEU A 277 17.39 5.67 8.94
CA LEU A 277 16.43 5.66 10.06
C LEU A 277 16.02 4.23 10.42
N LYS A 278 15.71 3.39 9.43
CA LYS A 278 15.40 1.96 9.65
C LYS A 278 16.56 1.25 10.33
N HIS A 279 17.79 1.50 9.89
CA HIS A 279 18.98 0.91 10.50
C HIS A 279 19.14 1.35 11.96
N ARG A 280 19.05 2.66 12.25
CA ARG A 280 19.08 3.19 13.62
C ARG A 280 18.02 2.54 14.51
N LEU A 281 16.78 2.47 14.05
CA LEU A 281 15.64 1.93 14.82
C LEU A 281 15.75 0.42 15.07
N THR A 282 16.27 -0.37 14.13
CA THR A 282 16.19 -1.84 14.18
C THR A 282 17.51 -2.55 14.46
N LYS A 283 18.66 -1.89 14.27
CA LYS A 283 19.99 -2.47 14.48
C LYS A 283 20.76 -1.80 15.62
N GLN A 284 20.49 -0.51 15.87
CA GLN A 284 21.15 0.23 16.95
C GLN A 284 20.22 0.49 18.14
N ASP A 285 18.97 0.01 18.09
CA ASP A 285 18.01 0.03 19.19
C ASP A 285 17.86 1.42 19.83
N ILE A 286 17.92 2.49 19.04
CA ILE A 286 17.96 3.89 19.54
C ILE A 286 16.73 4.28 20.37
N LEU A 287 15.60 3.61 20.18
CA LEU A 287 14.36 3.79 20.95
C LEU A 287 14.06 2.56 21.83
N GLY A 288 15.00 1.62 21.94
CA GLY A 288 14.82 0.27 22.48
C GLY A 288 14.70 -0.80 21.38
N LYS A 289 14.64 -2.09 21.78
CA LYS A 289 14.55 -3.20 20.82
C LYS A 289 13.16 -3.29 20.20
N VAL A 290 13.10 -3.07 18.90
CA VAL A 290 11.90 -3.26 18.07
C VAL A 290 11.68 -4.77 17.86
N ARG A 291 10.48 -5.25 18.19
CA ARG A 291 10.07 -6.64 17.91
C ARG A 291 9.52 -6.78 16.50
N THR A 292 8.71 -5.81 16.07
CA THR A 292 8.12 -5.75 14.73
C THR A 292 7.78 -4.31 14.40
N TYR A 293 7.76 -3.98 13.11
CA TYR A 293 7.36 -2.66 12.65
C TYR A 293 6.57 -2.72 11.35
N VAL A 294 5.77 -1.68 11.15
CA VAL A 294 5.13 -1.34 9.89
C VAL A 294 5.52 0.08 9.54
N TYR A 295 5.90 0.33 8.29
CA TYR A 295 6.00 1.70 7.80
C TYR A 295 5.25 1.89 6.49
N VAL A 296 4.79 3.13 6.28
CA VAL A 296 4.11 3.57 5.05
C VAL A 296 4.65 4.94 4.64
N MET A 297 4.85 5.10 3.34
CA MET A 297 5.20 6.34 2.67
C MET A 297 3.93 7.11 2.29
N GLU A 298 3.91 8.40 2.61
CA GLU A 298 2.86 9.34 2.20
C GLU A 298 3.48 10.49 1.39
N PHE A 299 2.85 10.82 0.26
CA PHE A 299 3.16 12.03 -0.52
C PHE A 299 1.99 12.97 -0.33
N GLN A 300 2.06 13.85 0.67
CA GLN A 300 1.04 14.89 0.84
C GLN A 300 1.10 15.84 -0.36
N LYS A 301 -0.03 16.44 -0.78
CA LYS A 301 -0.18 17.52 -1.80
C LYS A 301 0.60 18.83 -1.50
N ARG A 302 1.87 18.66 -1.16
CA ARG A 302 2.89 19.62 -0.72
C ARG A 302 4.26 19.30 -1.33
N GLY A 303 4.33 18.29 -2.21
CA GLY A 303 5.56 17.89 -2.92
C GLY A 303 6.69 17.24 -2.10
N LEU A 304 6.49 16.89 -0.81
CA LEU A 304 7.56 16.29 0.00
C LEU A 304 7.18 14.90 0.55
N PRO A 305 8.06 13.89 0.43
CA PRO A 305 7.83 12.57 1.00
C PRO A 305 7.78 12.60 2.54
N HIS A 306 6.91 11.76 3.09
CA HIS A 306 6.76 11.50 4.51
C HIS A 306 6.81 10.00 4.75
N ALA A 307 7.38 9.59 5.87
CA ALA A 307 7.34 8.21 6.33
C ALA A 307 6.68 8.13 7.70
N HIS A 308 5.74 7.21 7.85
CA HIS A 308 5.09 6.89 9.12
C HIS A 308 5.49 5.49 9.55
N PHE A 309 5.97 5.36 10.78
CA PHE A 309 6.37 4.11 11.41
C PHE A 309 5.47 3.82 12.60
N LEU A 310 5.10 2.55 12.73
CA LEU A 310 4.47 1.97 13.90
C LEU A 310 5.40 0.87 14.40
N LEU A 311 5.93 1.06 15.61
CA LEU A 311 6.87 0.15 16.24
C LEU A 311 6.17 -0.59 17.38
N ILE A 312 6.27 -1.91 17.37
CA ILE A 312 5.91 -2.76 18.51
C ILE A 312 7.22 -3.22 19.14
N MET A 313 7.44 -2.85 20.39
CA MET A 313 8.69 -3.07 21.12
C MET A 313 8.68 -4.45 21.78
N GLN A 314 9.87 -5.01 22.03
CA GLN A 314 9.98 -6.19 22.88
C GLN A 314 9.49 -5.88 24.30
N ARG A 315 8.98 -6.89 25.02
CA ARG A 315 8.30 -6.73 26.34
C ARG A 315 9.08 -5.83 27.32
N LYS A 316 10.41 -5.98 27.38
CA LYS A 316 11.29 -5.22 28.29
C LYS A 316 11.56 -3.77 27.89
N TYR A 317 11.20 -3.36 26.67
CA TYR A 317 11.37 -1.99 26.17
C TYR A 317 10.03 -1.29 25.91
N LYS A 318 8.92 -1.87 26.36
CA LYS A 318 7.63 -1.19 26.32
C LYS A 318 7.63 -0.02 27.30
N LEU A 319 7.07 1.11 26.89
CA LEU A 319 7.03 2.34 27.70
C LEU A 319 5.80 2.30 28.62
N THR A 320 6.04 2.12 29.91
CA THR A 320 5.01 1.81 30.91
C THR A 320 4.84 2.88 31.99
N CYS A 321 5.83 3.74 32.20
CA CYS A 321 5.77 4.81 33.19
C CYS A 321 6.21 6.19 32.62
N PRO A 322 5.79 7.31 33.24
CA PRO A 322 6.13 8.67 32.82
C PRO A 322 7.61 8.92 32.57
N GLU A 323 8.48 8.41 33.44
CA GLU A 323 9.93 8.64 33.38
C GLU A 323 10.53 8.04 32.11
N GLN A 324 10.02 6.89 31.67
CA GLN A 324 10.44 6.25 30.43
C GLN A 324 10.02 7.06 29.20
N TYR A 325 8.85 7.71 29.24
CA TYR A 325 8.43 8.61 28.16
C TYR A 325 9.38 9.80 28.06
N ASP A 326 9.67 10.45 29.19
CA ASP A 326 10.51 11.66 29.25
C ASP A 326 11.98 11.40 28.86
N LEU A 327 12.47 10.17 29.00
CA LEU A 327 13.81 9.77 28.55
C LEU A 327 13.92 9.70 27.01
N LEU A 328 12.84 9.33 26.33
CA LEU A 328 12.85 9.13 24.87
C LEU A 328 12.22 10.30 24.10
N ILE A 329 11.25 10.98 24.70
CA ILE A 329 10.40 11.97 24.04
C ILE A 329 10.45 13.26 24.83
N SER A 330 10.83 14.34 24.15
CA SER A 330 10.78 15.70 24.66
C SER A 330 9.67 16.48 23.98
N THR A 331 9.03 17.36 24.74
CA THR A 331 8.08 18.37 24.24
C THR A 331 8.44 19.78 24.72
N GLU A 332 9.72 20.01 25.00
CA GLU A 332 10.23 21.27 25.53
C GLU A 332 11.31 21.85 24.60
N ILE A 333 11.43 23.18 24.60
CA ILE A 333 12.54 23.89 23.97
C ILE A 333 13.79 23.64 24.83
N PRO A 334 14.88 23.08 24.26
CA PRO A 334 16.10 22.84 25.01
C PRO A 334 16.69 24.13 25.60
N SER A 335 17.27 24.00 26.80
CA SER A 335 18.02 25.11 27.41
C SER A 335 19.21 25.56 26.55
N ASN A 336 19.74 26.74 26.86
CA ASN A 336 20.90 27.32 26.16
C ASN A 336 22.18 26.47 26.25
N LYS A 337 22.22 25.45 27.13
CA LYS A 337 23.30 24.46 27.18
C LYS A 337 23.40 23.61 25.90
N TYR A 338 22.31 23.47 25.15
CA TYR A 338 22.25 22.68 23.91
C TYR A 338 21.81 23.56 22.72
N PRO A 339 22.63 24.55 22.31
CA PRO A 339 22.23 25.57 21.35
C PRO A 339 21.86 25.01 19.97
N GLU A 340 22.59 24.00 19.50
CA GLU A 340 22.31 23.34 18.21
C GLU A 340 20.96 22.61 18.22
N LEU A 341 20.69 21.82 19.27
CA LEU A 341 19.41 21.12 19.39
C LEU A 341 18.26 22.13 19.52
N ARG A 342 18.46 23.19 20.30
CA ARG A 342 17.50 24.28 20.47
C ARG A 342 17.12 24.91 19.13
N LYS A 343 18.12 25.26 18.31
CA LYS A 343 17.91 25.78 16.95
C LYS A 343 17.12 24.81 16.08
N MET A 344 17.40 23.51 16.18
CA MET A 344 16.66 22.48 15.43
C MET A 344 15.22 22.32 15.90
N VAL A 345 14.95 22.39 17.21
CA VAL A 345 13.60 22.33 17.77
C VAL A 345 12.77 23.51 17.30
N ILE A 346 13.31 24.73 17.38
CA ILE A 346 12.64 25.95 16.92
C ILE A 346 12.33 25.87 15.42
N LYS A 347 13.28 25.34 14.64
CA LYS A 347 13.16 25.24 13.18
C LYS A 347 12.16 24.18 12.73
N HIS A 348 12.20 22.99 13.34
CA HIS A 348 11.55 21.79 12.81
C HIS A 348 10.41 21.27 13.67
N MET A 349 10.38 21.56 14.97
CA MET A 349 9.45 20.94 15.91
C MET A 349 8.41 21.92 16.47
N MET A 350 8.36 23.17 16.01
CA MET A 350 7.30 24.12 16.41
C MET A 350 6.07 23.97 15.52
N HIS A 351 4.91 23.68 16.12
CA HIS A 351 3.66 23.48 15.37
C HIS A 351 3.08 24.78 14.80
N GLY A 352 3.16 25.86 15.58
CA GLY A 352 2.50 27.13 15.31
C GLY A 352 3.36 28.13 14.54
N PRO A 353 2.87 29.38 14.39
CA PRO A 353 1.59 29.87 14.90
C PRO A 353 0.37 29.31 14.14
N CYS A 354 -0.71 29.00 14.89
CA CYS A 354 -2.02 28.61 14.37
C CYS A 354 -3.11 28.96 15.41
N GLY A 355 -4.37 28.59 15.19
CA GLY A 355 -5.46 28.95 16.09
C GLY A 355 -5.75 30.46 16.00
N SER A 356 -5.91 31.10 17.15
CA SER A 356 -6.08 32.56 17.24
C SER A 356 -4.90 33.34 16.66
N LEU A 357 -3.67 32.81 16.75
CA LEU A 357 -2.47 33.47 16.23
C LEU A 357 -2.38 33.44 14.69
N ASN A 358 -3.00 32.46 14.05
CA ASN A 358 -3.07 32.37 12.60
C ASN A 358 -4.27 31.49 12.16
N PRO A 359 -5.44 32.11 11.94
CA PRO A 359 -6.66 31.41 11.52
C PRO A 359 -6.54 30.76 10.13
N ASN A 360 -5.67 31.29 9.27
CA ASN A 360 -5.46 30.83 7.89
C ASN A 360 -4.59 29.58 7.79
N CYS A 361 -3.93 29.18 8.89
CA CYS A 361 -3.09 27.98 8.91
C CYS A 361 -3.93 26.73 8.56
N PRO A 362 -3.43 25.77 7.76
CA PRO A 362 -4.21 24.60 7.33
C PRO A 362 -4.82 23.76 8.46
N CYS A 363 -4.23 23.77 9.66
CA CYS A 363 -4.79 23.07 10.82
C CYS A 363 -5.94 23.83 11.51
N THR A 364 -6.13 25.12 11.23
CA THR A 364 -7.14 25.99 11.84
C THR A 364 -8.19 26.48 10.84
N LYS A 365 -7.83 26.58 9.55
CA LYS A 365 -8.73 27.04 8.50
C LYS A 365 -10.08 26.30 8.54
N GLY A 366 -11.17 27.06 8.65
CA GLY A 366 -12.53 26.52 8.77
C GLY A 366 -12.89 25.94 10.16
N ARG A 367 -12.08 26.19 11.20
CA ARG A 367 -12.28 25.68 12.57
C ARG A 367 -12.10 26.79 13.60
N LYS A 368 -12.83 26.68 14.72
CA LYS A 368 -12.66 27.59 15.87
C LYS A 368 -11.30 27.45 16.55
N SER A 369 -10.66 26.29 16.45
CA SER A 369 -9.37 25.98 17.06
C SER A 369 -8.54 25.04 16.19
N CYS A 370 -7.25 24.91 16.52
CA CYS A 370 -6.35 24.01 15.82
C CYS A 370 -6.84 22.55 15.90
N LYS A 371 -6.89 21.87 14.75
CA LYS A 371 -7.18 20.43 14.61
C LYS A 371 -6.34 19.54 15.50
N ASN A 372 -5.10 19.93 15.76
CA ASN A 372 -4.15 19.18 16.58
C ASN A 372 -4.09 19.68 18.03
N HIS A 373 -5.05 20.52 18.44
CA HIS A 373 -5.19 21.07 19.79
C HIS A 373 -3.97 21.82 20.29
N TYR A 374 -3.36 22.63 19.41
CA TYR A 374 -2.31 23.58 19.80
C TYR A 374 -2.91 24.98 20.04
N PRO A 375 -2.39 25.74 21.03
CA PRO A 375 -1.37 25.33 22.00
C PRO A 375 -1.86 24.22 22.95
N ARG A 376 -0.95 23.34 23.37
CA ARG A 376 -1.23 22.32 24.40
C ARG A 376 -1.23 22.96 25.79
N ASN A 377 -1.78 22.26 26.79
CA ASN A 377 -1.67 22.72 28.17
C ASN A 377 -0.25 22.48 28.70
N PHE A 378 0.20 23.33 29.63
CA PHE A 378 1.37 23.04 30.44
C PHE A 378 1.10 21.85 31.36
N SER A 379 2.17 21.14 31.71
CA SER A 379 2.15 20.00 32.63
C SER A 379 3.56 19.79 33.18
N ASP A 380 3.74 19.88 34.50
CA ASP A 380 5.06 19.74 35.11
C ASP A 380 5.61 18.30 35.07
N THR A 381 4.72 17.32 34.91
CA THR A 381 5.06 15.91 34.80
C THR A 381 4.30 15.28 33.63
N THR A 382 4.84 14.18 33.08
CA THR A 382 4.11 13.39 32.09
C THR A 382 3.02 12.58 32.80
N LEU A 383 1.79 12.63 32.28
CA LEU A 383 0.65 11.87 32.80
C LEU A 383 0.22 10.82 31.78
N GLN A 384 0.07 9.58 32.25
CA GLN A 384 -0.44 8.50 31.42
C GLN A 384 -1.97 8.65 31.26
N GLY A 385 -2.41 8.83 30.01
CA GLY A 385 -3.85 8.90 29.70
C GLY A 385 -4.50 7.51 29.67
N LYS A 386 -5.73 7.39 30.19
CA LYS A 386 -6.57 6.19 29.96
C LYS A 386 -6.99 6.16 28.47
N ASP A 387 -6.45 5.21 27.70
CA ASP A 387 -6.77 5.00 26.28
C ASP A 387 -6.61 6.24 25.35
N SER A 388 -5.63 7.08 25.66
CA SER A 388 -5.23 8.23 24.85
C SER A 388 -3.70 8.35 24.78
N TYR A 389 -3.20 9.30 23.99
CA TYR A 389 -1.79 9.67 24.02
C TYR A 389 -1.44 10.23 25.42
N PRO A 390 -0.22 9.99 25.93
CA PRO A 390 0.22 10.62 27.17
C PRO A 390 0.13 12.15 27.08
N VAL A 391 -0.19 12.78 28.21
CA VAL A 391 0.00 14.23 28.36
C VAL A 391 1.47 14.41 28.73
N TYR A 392 2.29 14.73 27.74
CA TYR A 392 3.73 14.92 27.94
C TYR A 392 4.03 16.14 28.80
N ARG A 393 5.12 16.06 29.57
CA ARG A 393 5.68 17.17 30.33
C ARG A 393 5.99 18.36 29.43
N ARG A 394 5.39 19.49 29.76
CA ARG A 394 5.60 20.80 29.14
C ARG A 394 5.63 21.81 30.27
N ARG A 395 6.80 22.07 30.84
CA ARG A 395 6.92 23.04 31.93
C ARG A 395 6.70 24.45 31.44
N ASP A 396 6.07 25.26 32.28
CA ASP A 396 6.07 26.71 32.12
C ASP A 396 7.34 27.26 32.75
N ASP A 397 8.40 27.38 31.95
CA ASP A 397 9.69 27.94 32.37
C ASP A 397 9.81 29.43 32.04
N GLY A 398 8.70 30.07 31.65
CA GLY A 398 8.65 31.48 31.23
C GLY A 398 9.41 31.81 29.95
N ARG A 399 9.94 30.79 29.23
CA ARG A 399 10.71 31.00 28.00
C ARG A 399 9.82 31.00 26.78
N THR A 400 10.03 31.99 25.91
CA THR A 400 9.39 32.08 24.59
C THR A 400 10.45 32.23 23.52
N GLU A 401 10.10 31.79 22.31
CA GLU A 401 10.91 31.95 21.12
C GLU A 401 10.09 32.53 19.98
N LYS A 402 10.70 33.46 19.24
CA LYS A 402 10.08 34.09 18.09
C LYS A 402 10.06 33.13 16.89
N VAL A 403 8.89 32.63 16.55
CA VAL A 403 8.67 31.71 15.42
C VAL A 403 7.65 32.34 14.47
N ARG A 404 8.08 32.61 13.23
CA ARG A 404 7.25 33.24 12.17
C ARG A 404 6.55 34.53 12.64
N GLY A 405 7.23 35.32 13.47
CA GLY A 405 6.74 36.61 13.98
C GLY A 405 5.93 36.52 15.28
N CYS A 406 5.64 35.32 15.80
CA CYS A 406 4.91 35.12 17.06
C CYS A 406 5.82 34.55 18.15
N GLU A 407 5.62 34.98 19.40
CA GLU A 407 6.27 34.38 20.58
C GLU A 407 5.58 33.06 20.93
N LEU A 408 6.33 31.95 20.81
CA LEU A 408 5.84 30.60 21.10
C LEU A 408 6.68 29.95 22.22
N ASP A 409 6.01 29.26 23.14
CA ASP A 409 6.62 28.54 24.26
C ASP A 409 6.52 27.00 24.08
N ASN A 410 6.84 26.26 25.16
CA ASN A 410 6.78 24.80 25.21
C ASN A 410 5.42 24.20 24.84
N ARG A 411 4.30 24.94 24.88
CA ARG A 411 2.97 24.46 24.47
C ARG A 411 2.86 24.17 22.98
N TRP A 412 3.79 24.70 22.19
CA TRP A 412 3.79 24.62 20.73
C TRP A 412 4.74 23.54 20.17
N VAL A 413 5.57 22.94 21.02
CA VAL A 413 6.57 21.95 20.61
C VAL A 413 5.89 20.63 20.28
N VAL A 414 6.14 20.10 19.09
CA VAL A 414 5.73 18.76 18.66
C VAL A 414 6.63 17.73 19.34
N PRO A 415 6.10 16.60 19.86
CA PRO A 415 6.91 15.55 20.50
C PRO A 415 8.06 15.07 19.61
N TYR A 416 9.27 15.03 20.14
CA TYR A 416 10.45 14.63 19.37
C TYR A 416 11.44 13.85 20.21
N ASN A 417 12.27 13.04 19.55
CA ASN A 417 13.44 12.45 20.19
C ASN A 417 14.68 13.33 19.88
N PRO A 418 15.40 13.84 20.91
CA PRO A 418 16.56 14.73 20.70
C PRO A 418 17.66 14.18 19.80
N TYR A 419 17.97 12.89 19.92
CA TYR A 419 19.00 12.22 19.12
C TYR A 419 18.59 12.16 17.65
N LEU A 420 17.39 11.68 17.37
CA LEU A 420 16.83 11.57 16.02
C LEU A 420 16.71 12.93 15.33
N LEU A 421 16.22 13.95 16.03
CA LEU A 421 16.13 15.30 15.51
C LEU A 421 17.50 15.84 15.10
N ARG A 422 18.52 15.64 15.96
CA ARG A 422 19.89 16.08 15.68
C ARG A 422 20.52 15.34 14.51
N LEU A 423 20.31 14.02 14.44
CA LEU A 423 20.88 13.17 13.40
C LEU A 423 20.28 13.46 12.03
N PHE A 424 18.95 13.60 11.95
CA PHE A 424 18.25 13.75 10.67
C PHE A 424 17.98 15.21 10.30
N ASN A 425 18.10 16.17 11.21
CA ASN A 425 17.89 17.60 10.95
C ASN A 425 16.62 17.87 10.11
N CYS A 426 15.50 17.31 10.54
CA CYS A 426 14.21 17.43 9.86
C CYS A 426 13.06 17.37 10.87
N HIS A 427 11.84 17.65 10.43
CA HIS A 427 10.66 17.43 11.28
C HIS A 427 10.49 15.92 11.51
N ILE A 428 10.71 15.49 12.75
CA ILE A 428 10.60 14.09 13.18
C ILE A 428 9.76 13.98 14.46
N ASN A 429 8.48 13.67 14.29
CA ASN A 429 7.55 13.49 15.40
C ASN A 429 7.71 12.08 15.98
N VAL A 430 7.86 11.97 17.30
CA VAL A 430 7.92 10.69 18.01
C VAL A 430 6.92 10.71 19.15
N GLU A 431 5.92 9.85 19.09
CA GLU A 431 4.85 9.76 20.08
C GLU A 431 4.78 8.33 20.64
N ALA A 432 4.71 8.20 21.96
CA ALA A 432 4.27 6.99 22.62
C ALA A 432 2.80 6.73 22.28
N CYS A 433 2.53 5.55 21.74
CA CYS A 433 1.23 5.18 21.20
C CYS A 433 0.86 3.87 21.86
N GLY A 434 -0.12 3.84 22.75
CA GLY A 434 -0.45 2.64 23.55
C GLY A 434 -1.94 2.34 23.65
N SER A 435 -2.79 2.97 22.84
CA SER A 435 -4.25 2.78 22.91
C SER A 435 -4.81 2.17 21.62
N ILE A 436 -6.03 1.64 21.66
CA ILE A 436 -6.75 1.15 20.47
C ILE A 436 -6.88 2.23 19.38
N LYS A 437 -6.80 3.52 19.76
CA LYS A 437 -6.75 4.62 18.80
C LYS A 437 -5.51 4.50 17.88
N ALA A 438 -4.37 4.01 18.35
CA ALA A 438 -3.19 3.70 17.53
C ALA A 438 -3.51 2.79 16.35
N VAL A 439 -4.35 1.77 16.58
CA VAL A 439 -4.84 0.85 15.57
C VAL A 439 -5.74 1.59 14.57
N LYS A 440 -6.59 2.53 15.02
CA LYS A 440 -7.33 3.44 14.13
C LYS A 440 -6.40 4.34 13.30
N TYR A 441 -5.23 4.72 13.82
CA TYR A 441 -4.21 5.47 13.06
C TYR A 441 -3.54 4.61 11.98
N LEU A 442 -3.35 3.32 12.23
CA LEU A 442 -2.95 2.31 11.24
C LEU A 442 -3.85 2.36 10.00
N PHE A 443 -5.18 2.40 10.20
CA PHE A 443 -6.15 2.58 9.12
C PHE A 443 -5.96 3.90 8.37
N LYS A 444 -5.70 5.00 9.08
CA LYS A 444 -5.61 6.33 8.44
C LYS A 444 -4.55 6.36 7.34
N TYR A 445 -3.40 5.71 7.53
CA TYR A 445 -2.27 5.79 6.61
C TYR A 445 -2.17 4.58 5.68
N ILE A 446 -2.60 3.39 6.11
CA ILE A 446 -2.58 2.19 5.26
C ILE A 446 -3.77 2.17 4.27
N TYR A 447 -4.93 2.70 4.69
CA TYR A 447 -6.17 2.69 3.91
C TYR A 447 -6.53 4.03 3.25
N LYS A 448 -5.68 5.06 3.39
CA LYS A 448 -5.94 6.41 2.87
C LYS A 448 -6.21 6.43 1.35
N GLY A 449 -5.72 5.42 0.63
CA GLY A 449 -5.69 5.41 -0.82
C GLY A 449 -4.71 6.44 -1.36
N HIS A 450 -4.69 6.56 -2.68
CA HIS A 450 -4.02 7.69 -3.31
C HIS A 450 -4.74 8.99 -2.99
N ASP A 451 -4.01 10.09 -2.98
CA ASP A 451 -4.63 11.39 -3.01
C ASP A 451 -5.51 11.48 -4.27
N ARG A 452 -6.75 11.97 -4.13
CA ARG A 452 -7.70 12.10 -5.23
C ARG A 452 -8.07 13.56 -5.45
N ALA A 453 -8.45 13.89 -6.67
CA ALA A 453 -9.02 15.16 -7.07
C ALA A 453 -10.42 14.89 -7.64
N SER A 454 -11.38 15.67 -7.17
CA SER A 454 -12.69 15.75 -7.80
C SER A 454 -12.62 16.87 -8.85
N ILE A 455 -12.92 16.53 -10.10
CA ILE A 455 -12.95 17.47 -11.22
C ILE A 455 -14.40 17.72 -11.61
N VAL A 456 -14.76 18.99 -11.78
CA VAL A 456 -15.99 19.41 -12.43
C VAL A 456 -15.65 19.97 -13.80
N MET A 457 -16.29 19.46 -14.85
CA MET A 457 -16.27 20.08 -16.18
C MET A 457 -17.54 20.90 -16.31
N ARG A 458 -17.39 22.22 -16.50
CA ARG A 458 -18.52 23.13 -16.77
C ARG A 458 -18.44 23.63 -18.20
N ASP A 459 -19.59 23.64 -18.85
CA ASP A 459 -19.79 24.35 -20.11
C ASP A 459 -19.87 25.85 -19.81
N ALA A 460 -19.02 26.65 -20.43
CA ALA A 460 -18.89 28.09 -20.18
C ALA A 460 -20.10 28.88 -20.72
N SER A 461 -20.89 28.27 -21.61
CA SER A 461 -22.01 28.90 -22.30
C SER A 461 -23.37 28.79 -21.58
N LYS A 462 -23.49 27.90 -20.60
CA LYS A 462 -24.74 27.63 -19.88
C LYS A 462 -24.62 27.96 -18.40
N ALA A 463 -25.10 29.14 -18.04
CA ALA A 463 -25.03 29.65 -16.68
C ALA A 463 -26.04 29.01 -15.70
N ASP A 464 -27.06 28.27 -16.19
CA ASP A 464 -28.22 27.93 -15.36
C ASP A 464 -29.00 26.68 -15.84
N ASP A 465 -28.31 25.55 -16.04
CA ASP A 465 -28.98 24.25 -16.25
C ASP A 465 -28.86 23.37 -14.99
N ASP A 466 -29.93 22.59 -14.75
CA ASP A 466 -30.15 21.72 -13.61
C ASP A 466 -28.95 20.79 -13.33
N VAL A 467 -28.53 20.76 -12.07
CA VAL A 467 -27.28 20.13 -11.63
C VAL A 467 -27.44 18.61 -11.62
N ASP A 468 -26.94 17.94 -12.66
CA ASP A 468 -26.74 16.48 -12.67
C ASP A 468 -25.57 16.12 -11.72
N GLU A 469 -25.88 15.92 -10.44
CA GLU A 469 -24.93 15.56 -9.36
C GLU A 469 -24.09 14.32 -9.70
N ILE A 470 -24.60 13.42 -10.56
CA ILE A 470 -23.91 12.19 -10.96
C ILE A 470 -22.82 12.49 -12.00
N LYS A 471 -23.06 13.40 -12.96
CA LYS A 471 -22.02 13.89 -13.88
C LYS A 471 -20.97 14.78 -13.20
N GLN A 472 -21.30 15.37 -12.05
CA GLN A 472 -20.36 16.19 -11.26
C GLN A 472 -19.28 15.37 -10.53
N TYR A 473 -19.44 14.06 -10.43
CA TYR A 473 -18.54 13.19 -9.67
C TYR A 473 -17.62 12.35 -10.59
N ARG A 474 -16.51 12.95 -11.05
CA ARG A 474 -15.39 12.18 -11.61
C ARG A 474 -14.25 12.08 -10.62
N ASP A 475 -14.03 10.87 -10.12
CA ASP A 475 -13.02 10.55 -9.13
C ASP A 475 -11.68 10.24 -9.82
N ALA A 476 -10.66 11.04 -9.56
CA ALA A 476 -9.39 10.94 -10.25
C ALA A 476 -8.20 10.95 -9.28
N ARG A 477 -7.24 10.08 -9.50
CA ARG A 477 -5.98 10.00 -8.74
C ARG A 477 -5.09 11.20 -9.03
N TRP A 478 -4.61 11.85 -7.98
CA TRP A 478 -3.61 12.92 -8.01
C TRP A 478 -2.22 12.29 -7.87
N VAL A 479 -1.35 12.46 -8.87
CA VAL A 479 0.03 11.97 -8.81
C VAL A 479 1.01 13.14 -8.92
N THR A 480 1.88 13.25 -7.91
CA THR A 480 2.94 14.28 -7.85
C THR A 480 4.27 13.74 -8.42
N PRO A 481 5.21 14.61 -8.86
CA PRO A 481 6.51 14.19 -9.39
C PRO A 481 7.35 13.38 -8.39
N PRO A 482 7.40 13.72 -7.09
CA PRO A 482 8.05 12.87 -6.08
C PRO A 482 7.41 11.48 -5.96
N GLU A 483 6.07 11.37 -5.99
CA GLU A 483 5.41 10.06 -6.01
C GLU A 483 5.79 9.29 -7.27
N ALA A 484 5.66 9.90 -8.45
CA ALA A 484 6.00 9.29 -9.73
C ALA A 484 7.44 8.75 -9.74
N LEU A 485 8.41 9.56 -9.33
CA LEU A 485 9.82 9.17 -9.31
C LEU A 485 10.11 8.08 -8.27
N TRP A 486 9.47 8.13 -7.08
CA TRP A 486 9.57 7.05 -6.09
C TRP A 486 9.12 5.71 -6.68
N ARG A 487 8.01 5.72 -7.44
CA ARG A 487 7.47 4.53 -8.11
C ARG A 487 8.34 4.03 -9.25
N ILE A 488 8.87 4.95 -10.07
CA ILE A 488 9.76 4.62 -11.19
C ILE A 488 11.04 3.97 -10.68
N TYR A 489 11.66 4.54 -9.64
CA TYR A 489 12.85 3.95 -9.00
C TYR A 489 12.56 2.62 -8.30
N GLY A 490 11.29 2.28 -8.07
CA GLY A 490 10.90 1.03 -7.40
C GLY A 490 11.16 1.05 -5.90
N PHE A 491 11.20 2.24 -5.29
CA PHE A 491 11.32 2.35 -3.83
C PHE A 491 10.05 1.85 -3.15
N GLU A 492 10.20 1.12 -2.04
CA GLU A 492 9.08 0.52 -1.33
C GLU A 492 8.18 1.60 -0.69
N LEU A 493 6.89 1.59 -1.02
CA LEU A 493 5.90 2.46 -0.38
C LEU A 493 5.55 2.05 1.04
N SER A 494 5.76 0.79 1.38
CA SER A 494 5.43 0.26 2.69
C SER A 494 6.20 -1.01 2.94
N GLN A 495 6.57 -1.24 4.19
CA GLN A 495 7.19 -2.49 4.61
C GLN A 495 6.55 -2.96 5.91
N ILE A 496 6.47 -4.28 6.04
CA ILE A 496 6.02 -4.98 7.24
C ILE A 496 7.13 -5.97 7.60
N SER A 497 7.58 -5.94 8.86
CA SER A 497 8.62 -6.86 9.34
C SER A 497 8.25 -7.41 10.72
N PRO A 498 8.22 -8.73 10.93
CA PRO A 498 8.48 -9.78 9.93
C PRO A 498 7.41 -9.81 8.81
N PRO A 499 7.71 -10.38 7.63
CA PRO A 499 6.75 -10.48 6.55
C PRO A 499 5.51 -11.29 6.97
N VAL A 500 4.37 -11.03 6.31
CA VAL A 500 3.12 -11.75 6.55
C VAL A 500 2.82 -12.64 5.33
N MET A 501 2.50 -13.91 5.58
CA MET A 501 2.04 -14.85 4.56
C MET A 501 0.53 -15.01 4.65
N GLN A 502 -0.16 -14.73 3.56
CA GLN A 502 -1.57 -15.06 3.45
C GLN A 502 -1.74 -16.56 3.22
N LEU A 503 -2.37 -17.24 4.18
CA LEU A 503 -2.63 -18.68 4.15
C LEU A 503 -4.01 -18.96 3.55
N GLN A 504 -4.06 -19.92 2.63
CA GLN A 504 -5.29 -20.30 1.93
C GLN A 504 -6.31 -20.92 2.90
N LEU A 505 -7.59 -20.60 2.68
CA LEU A 505 -8.73 -21.13 3.40
C LEU A 505 -9.81 -21.51 2.39
N HIS A 506 -10.12 -22.80 2.33
CA HIS A 506 -11.15 -23.35 1.47
C HIS A 506 -11.68 -24.65 2.08
N LEU A 507 -12.91 -25.01 1.73
CA LEU A 507 -13.49 -26.31 2.01
C LEU A 507 -12.81 -27.39 1.13
N PRO A 508 -13.02 -28.69 1.40
CA PRO A 508 -12.50 -29.77 0.56
C PRO A 508 -12.74 -29.49 -0.93
N ASN A 509 -11.69 -29.61 -1.73
CA ASN A 509 -11.70 -29.37 -3.19
C ASN A 509 -12.13 -27.96 -3.66
N MET A 510 -12.37 -27.01 -2.77
CA MET A 510 -12.77 -25.64 -3.14
C MET A 510 -11.59 -24.65 -3.21
N HIS A 511 -10.36 -25.11 -3.49
CA HIS A 511 -9.23 -24.20 -3.70
C HIS A 511 -9.26 -23.58 -5.09
N MET A 512 -8.76 -22.35 -5.20
CA MET A 512 -8.66 -21.67 -6.48
C MET A 512 -7.53 -22.27 -7.33
N VAL A 513 -7.82 -22.59 -8.58
CA VAL A 513 -6.86 -23.04 -9.59
C VAL A 513 -6.87 -22.04 -10.74
N SER A 514 -5.68 -21.56 -11.10
CA SER A 514 -5.48 -20.69 -12.25
C SER A 514 -5.24 -21.52 -13.51
N PHE A 515 -5.91 -21.16 -14.61
CA PHE A 515 -5.78 -21.83 -15.91
C PHE A 515 -5.94 -20.83 -17.06
N HIS A 516 -5.49 -21.23 -18.24
CA HIS A 516 -5.66 -20.43 -19.45
C HIS A 516 -6.97 -20.81 -20.15
N GLU A 517 -7.70 -19.86 -20.73
CA GLU A 517 -8.98 -20.14 -21.42
C GLU A 517 -8.90 -21.23 -22.52
N ARG A 518 -7.76 -21.34 -23.21
CA ARG A 518 -7.53 -22.31 -24.29
C ARG A 518 -7.10 -23.69 -23.77
N GLN A 519 -6.88 -23.84 -22.47
CA GLN A 519 -6.57 -25.14 -21.89
C GLN A 519 -7.85 -25.96 -21.74
N MET A 520 -7.77 -27.23 -22.14
CA MET A 520 -8.82 -28.20 -21.84
C MET A 520 -8.88 -28.42 -20.33
N VAL A 521 -10.09 -28.36 -19.76
CA VAL A 521 -10.32 -28.49 -18.31
C VAL A 521 -9.71 -29.79 -17.78
N GLU A 522 -9.83 -30.88 -18.52
CA GLU A 522 -9.21 -32.18 -18.21
C GLU A 522 -7.69 -32.09 -17.99
N ARG A 523 -6.97 -31.36 -18.85
CA ARG A 523 -5.51 -31.18 -18.70
C ARG A 523 -5.15 -30.33 -17.49
N VAL A 524 -6.05 -29.42 -17.08
CA VAL A 524 -5.86 -28.59 -15.89
C VAL A 524 -6.05 -29.44 -14.63
N VAL A 525 -7.11 -30.25 -14.57
CA VAL A 525 -7.44 -31.12 -13.44
C VAL A 525 -6.43 -32.26 -13.26
N ASN A 526 -5.89 -32.80 -14.36
CA ASN A 526 -4.90 -33.87 -14.33
C ASN A 526 -3.45 -33.40 -14.15
N ARG A 527 -3.21 -32.09 -13.95
CA ARG A 527 -1.86 -31.56 -13.76
C ARG A 527 -1.30 -32.03 -12.40
N PRO A 528 -0.07 -32.58 -12.36
CA PRO A 528 0.54 -33.00 -11.10
C PRO A 528 0.57 -31.88 -10.05
N GLY A 529 0.01 -32.15 -8.87
CA GLY A 529 -0.04 -31.22 -7.74
C GLY A 529 -1.05 -30.08 -7.88
N VAL A 530 -2.01 -30.15 -8.81
CA VAL A 530 -3.08 -29.13 -8.93
C VAL A 530 -4.06 -29.17 -7.76
N ASP A 531 -4.30 -30.35 -7.22
CA ASP A 531 -5.05 -30.69 -6.01
C ASP A 531 -4.38 -30.17 -4.72
N ARG A 532 -3.07 -29.92 -4.77
CA ARG A 532 -2.30 -29.41 -3.62
C ARG A 532 -2.49 -27.92 -3.43
N SER A 533 -2.74 -27.55 -2.17
CA SER A 533 -2.88 -26.20 -1.65
C SER A 533 -1.99 -26.03 -0.42
N MET A 534 -1.85 -24.80 0.09
CA MET A 534 -1.15 -24.55 1.35
C MET A 534 -1.79 -25.32 2.52
N LEU A 535 -3.11 -25.49 2.51
CA LEU A 535 -3.86 -26.15 3.56
C LEU A 535 -3.73 -27.67 3.48
N THR A 536 -3.84 -28.26 2.29
CA THR A 536 -3.70 -29.72 2.13
C THR A 536 -2.25 -30.16 2.36
N ALA A 537 -1.27 -29.37 1.94
CA ALA A 537 0.13 -29.63 2.25
C ALA A 537 0.46 -29.45 3.76
N TYR A 538 -0.28 -28.62 4.49
CA TYR A 538 -0.13 -28.50 5.95
C TYR A 538 -0.58 -29.79 6.64
N PHE A 539 -1.72 -30.35 6.22
CA PHE A 539 -2.22 -31.64 6.69
C PHE A 539 -1.22 -32.77 6.42
N GLU A 540 -0.68 -32.82 5.21
CA GLU A 540 0.37 -33.79 4.84
C GLU A 540 1.63 -33.63 5.70
N ALA A 541 2.07 -32.39 5.96
CA ALA A 541 3.21 -32.14 6.83
C ALA A 541 2.96 -32.63 8.27
N ASN A 542 1.75 -32.47 8.80
CA ASN A 542 1.37 -33.03 10.10
C ASN A 542 1.36 -34.56 10.11
N SER A 543 0.96 -35.19 9.00
CA SER A 543 1.02 -36.65 8.86
C SER A 543 2.46 -37.16 8.88
N LEU A 544 3.33 -36.54 8.09
CA LEU A 544 4.71 -36.97 7.88
C LEU A 544 5.67 -36.61 9.02
N HIS A 545 5.48 -35.45 9.66
CA HIS A 545 6.44 -34.89 10.62
C HIS A 545 5.79 -34.70 12.00
N LYS A 546 6.28 -35.42 13.01
CA LYS A 546 5.80 -35.28 14.40
C LYS A 546 5.94 -33.84 14.92
N GLU A 547 7.00 -33.15 14.55
CA GLU A 547 7.27 -31.76 14.95
C GLU A 547 6.23 -30.76 14.42
N ALA A 548 5.68 -31.02 13.22
CA ALA A 548 4.66 -30.17 12.61
C ALA A 548 3.36 -30.16 13.42
N ARG A 549 3.05 -31.27 14.10
CA ARG A 549 1.77 -31.47 14.79
C ARG A 549 1.52 -30.52 15.96
N GLY A 550 2.58 -29.94 16.53
CA GLY A 550 2.49 -28.94 17.60
C GLY A 550 2.20 -27.52 17.10
N ILE A 551 2.12 -27.30 15.79
CA ILE A 551 2.09 -25.96 15.19
C ILE A 551 0.72 -25.69 14.58
N LEU A 552 0.10 -24.57 14.98
CA LEU A 552 -1.15 -24.10 14.39
C LEU A 552 -0.92 -23.72 12.93
N TYR A 553 -1.92 -23.93 12.07
CA TYR A 553 -1.82 -23.56 10.66
C TYR A 553 -1.42 -22.09 10.47
N ARG A 554 -1.97 -21.18 11.30
CA ARG A 554 -1.64 -19.75 11.27
C ARG A 554 -0.19 -19.41 11.66
N ASP A 555 0.46 -20.26 12.44
CA ASP A 555 1.84 -20.06 12.91
C ASP A 555 2.84 -20.91 12.11
N PHE A 556 2.35 -21.77 11.22
CA PHE A 556 3.16 -22.64 10.37
C PHE A 556 4.26 -21.91 9.57
N PRO A 557 4.01 -20.72 8.97
CA PRO A 557 5.04 -19.98 8.22
C PRO A 557 6.26 -19.52 9.05
N GLU A 558 6.15 -19.53 10.38
CA GLU A 558 7.26 -19.22 11.28
C GLU A 558 8.34 -20.31 11.22
N TRP A 559 7.92 -21.56 11.04
CA TRP A 559 8.78 -22.75 11.09
C TRP A 559 9.01 -23.37 9.71
N TYR A 560 8.04 -23.21 8.81
CA TYR A 560 8.07 -23.76 7.44
C TYR A 560 8.01 -22.64 6.39
N THR A 561 8.54 -22.90 5.21
CA THR A 561 8.44 -22.03 4.03
C THR A 561 7.73 -22.75 2.90
N TRP A 562 6.85 -22.04 2.20
CA TRP A 562 6.09 -22.58 1.08
C TRP A 562 6.93 -22.62 -0.20
N GLN A 563 7.00 -23.78 -0.86
CA GLN A 563 7.74 -23.99 -2.10
C GLN A 563 6.79 -24.26 -3.26
N SER A 564 6.19 -23.20 -3.82
CA SER A 564 5.25 -23.33 -4.95
C SER A 564 5.90 -23.88 -6.23
N GLY A 565 7.16 -23.52 -6.50
CA GLY A 565 7.90 -23.95 -7.69
C GLY A 565 8.57 -25.33 -7.59
N LYS A 566 8.54 -25.97 -6.41
CA LYS A 566 9.14 -27.30 -6.16
C LYS A 566 8.08 -28.28 -5.63
N GLY A 567 6.98 -28.41 -6.36
CA GLY A 567 5.94 -29.40 -6.07
C GLY A 567 4.88 -29.00 -5.04
N LYS A 568 4.78 -27.71 -4.67
CA LYS A 568 3.80 -27.19 -3.70
C LYS A 568 3.88 -27.89 -2.33
N VAL A 569 5.04 -27.78 -1.69
CA VAL A 569 5.33 -28.39 -0.38
C VAL A 569 5.70 -27.35 0.67
N TRP A 570 5.45 -27.69 1.94
CA TRP A 570 6.04 -26.98 3.06
C TRP A 570 7.40 -27.57 3.39
N GLN A 571 8.42 -26.71 3.44
CA GLN A 571 9.78 -27.11 3.79
C GLN A 571 10.18 -26.46 5.12
N GLN A 572 10.71 -27.25 6.06
CA GLN A 572 11.21 -26.72 7.33
C GLN A 572 12.32 -25.70 7.09
N ARG A 573 12.26 -24.59 7.81
CA ARG A 573 13.27 -23.53 7.71
C ARG A 573 14.56 -24.01 8.37
N LYS A 574 15.67 -23.84 7.64
CA LYS A 574 17.02 -24.19 8.13
C LYS A 574 17.75 -23.02 8.80
N ARG A 575 17.26 -21.78 8.62
CA ARG A 575 17.86 -20.56 9.18
C ARG A 575 16.79 -19.79 9.95
N ASP A 576 17.15 -19.32 11.13
CA ASP A 576 16.32 -18.38 11.88
C ASP A 576 16.45 -16.97 11.26
N THR A 577 15.59 -16.69 10.29
CA THR A 577 15.50 -15.37 9.65
C THR A 577 14.45 -14.48 10.32
N GLY A 578 14.07 -14.75 11.57
CA GLY A 578 12.99 -14.04 12.26
C GLY A 578 11.57 -14.46 11.86
N GLY A 579 11.44 -15.59 11.15
CA GLY A 579 10.17 -16.20 10.78
C GLY A 579 9.29 -15.38 9.82
N GLN A 580 8.08 -15.88 9.59
CA GLN A 580 7.02 -15.20 8.84
C GLN A 580 5.71 -15.36 9.62
N VAL A 581 4.88 -14.31 9.67
CA VAL A 581 3.59 -14.38 10.36
C VAL A 581 2.54 -14.91 9.39
N GLY A 582 1.87 -16.00 9.74
CA GLY A 582 0.76 -16.50 8.94
C GLY A 582 -0.55 -15.75 9.24
N ARG A 583 -1.29 -15.46 8.17
CA ARG A 583 -2.62 -14.87 8.21
C ARG A 583 -3.56 -15.69 7.34
N ILE A 584 -4.43 -16.47 7.98
CA ILE A 584 -5.52 -17.18 7.30
C ILE A 584 -6.46 -16.15 6.66
N VAL A 585 -6.89 -16.39 5.42
CA VAL A 585 -7.88 -15.54 4.73
C VAL A 585 -9.12 -15.36 5.61
N SER A 586 -9.67 -14.14 5.65
CA SER A 586 -10.90 -13.86 6.38
C SER A 586 -12.07 -14.63 5.78
N ALA A 587 -12.92 -15.18 6.64
CA ALA A 587 -14.23 -15.69 6.29
C ALA A 587 -15.27 -14.96 7.14
N HIS A 588 -16.38 -14.55 6.53
CA HIS A 588 -17.53 -13.96 7.21
C HIS A 588 -18.40 -15.07 7.82
N PRO A 589 -19.05 -14.88 8.99
CA PRO A 589 -19.95 -15.88 9.58
C PRO A 589 -21.01 -16.43 8.61
N ALA A 590 -21.53 -15.56 7.72
CA ALA A 590 -22.47 -15.94 6.66
C ALA A 590 -21.89 -16.92 5.61
N GLU A 591 -20.57 -17.12 5.56
CA GLU A 591 -19.93 -18.15 4.71
C GLU A 591 -20.02 -19.56 5.33
N GLY A 592 -20.71 -19.74 6.46
CA GLY A 592 -21.06 -21.03 7.04
C GLY A 592 -19.84 -21.89 7.38
N GLU A 593 -19.79 -23.11 6.86
CA GLU A 593 -18.74 -24.10 7.12
C GLU A 593 -17.32 -23.57 6.89
N ARG A 594 -17.12 -22.65 5.94
CA ARG A 594 -15.79 -22.04 5.71
C ARG A 594 -15.35 -21.15 6.87
N TYR A 595 -16.29 -20.47 7.52
CA TYR A 595 -16.03 -19.69 8.73
C TYR A 595 -15.65 -20.61 9.89
N TYR A 596 -16.40 -21.69 10.12
CA TYR A 596 -16.11 -22.63 11.20
C TYR A 596 -14.77 -23.36 10.98
N LEU A 597 -14.46 -23.74 9.74
CA LEU A 597 -13.13 -24.25 9.38
C LEU A 597 -12.02 -23.25 9.74
N ARG A 598 -12.22 -21.95 9.49
CA ARG A 598 -11.27 -20.91 9.89
C ARG A 598 -11.10 -20.85 11.40
N VAL A 599 -12.19 -20.98 12.17
CA VAL A 599 -12.13 -21.04 13.63
C VAL A 599 -11.27 -22.23 14.04
N LEU A 600 -11.59 -23.43 13.58
CA LEU A 600 -10.80 -24.64 13.89
C LEU A 600 -9.32 -24.48 13.54
N LEU A 601 -8.97 -23.98 12.35
CA LEU A 601 -7.58 -23.76 11.94
C LEU A 601 -6.82 -22.69 12.75
N ASN A 602 -7.52 -21.85 13.52
CA ASN A 602 -6.88 -20.92 14.45
C ASN A 602 -6.62 -21.52 15.84
N HIS A 603 -7.23 -22.67 16.17
CA HIS A 603 -7.26 -23.22 17.52
C HIS A 603 -6.84 -24.69 17.63
N VAL A 604 -6.95 -25.47 16.55
CA VAL A 604 -6.61 -26.89 16.50
C VAL A 604 -5.26 -27.09 15.83
N THR A 605 -4.34 -27.76 16.52
CA THR A 605 -3.03 -28.18 16.01
C THR A 605 -3.08 -29.63 15.53
N GLY A 606 -2.13 -30.02 14.67
CA GLY A 606 -1.88 -31.43 14.38
C GLY A 606 -2.85 -32.11 13.42
N ALA A 607 -3.86 -31.38 12.92
CA ALA A 607 -4.81 -31.93 11.97
C ALA A 607 -4.12 -32.49 10.72
N THR A 608 -4.40 -33.76 10.41
CA THR A 608 -3.86 -34.51 9.28
C THR A 608 -4.81 -34.57 8.09
N SER A 609 -6.04 -34.07 8.25
CA SER A 609 -7.04 -33.96 7.18
C SER A 609 -8.20 -33.05 7.60
N TYR A 610 -9.12 -32.76 6.68
CA TYR A 610 -10.40 -32.12 6.99
C TYR A 610 -11.28 -32.97 7.94
N VAL A 611 -11.19 -34.31 7.83
CA VAL A 611 -11.94 -35.22 8.71
C VAL A 611 -11.42 -35.15 10.12
N ASP A 612 -10.10 -35.07 10.28
CA ASP A 612 -9.44 -34.93 11.58
C ASP A 612 -9.87 -33.62 12.28
N LEU A 613 -10.02 -32.52 11.54
CA LEU A 613 -10.60 -31.28 12.09
C LEU A 613 -12.04 -31.41 12.57
N ARG A 614 -12.81 -32.35 12.02
CA ARG A 614 -14.18 -32.65 12.48
C ARG A 614 -14.22 -33.73 13.57
N THR A 615 -13.07 -34.34 13.88
CA THR A 615 -12.98 -35.41 14.87
C THR A 615 -12.66 -34.80 16.23
N VAL A 616 -13.47 -35.10 17.24
CA VAL A 616 -13.28 -34.66 18.63
C VAL A 616 -13.48 -35.88 19.51
N ASP A 617 -12.48 -36.19 20.36
CA ASP A 617 -12.50 -37.35 21.26
C ASP A 617 -12.81 -38.69 20.57
N GLY A 618 -12.30 -38.87 19.34
CA GLY A 618 -12.52 -40.08 18.54
C GLY A 618 -13.86 -40.13 17.79
N VAL A 619 -14.73 -39.12 17.96
CA VAL A 619 -16.02 -39.01 17.25
C VAL A 619 -15.91 -38.03 16.09
N THR A 620 -16.14 -38.52 14.87
CA THR A 620 -16.19 -37.69 13.66
C THR A 620 -17.55 -37.01 13.55
N LEU A 621 -17.56 -35.69 13.60
CA LEU A 621 -18.79 -34.91 13.50
C LEU A 621 -19.15 -34.59 12.04
N PRO A 622 -20.45 -34.45 11.73
CA PRO A 622 -20.93 -34.05 10.41
C PRO A 622 -20.35 -32.72 9.89
N THR A 623 -20.26 -31.70 10.74
CA THR A 623 -19.90 -30.34 10.32
C THR A 623 -18.69 -29.77 11.08
N PHE A 624 -18.00 -28.80 10.47
CA PHE A 624 -16.98 -28.00 11.16
C PHE A 624 -17.60 -27.14 12.26
N ARG A 625 -18.85 -26.70 12.10
CA ARG A 625 -19.61 -26.02 13.14
C ARG A 625 -19.70 -26.85 14.41
N GLU A 626 -20.25 -28.05 14.32
CA GLU A 626 -20.43 -28.95 15.46
C GLU A 626 -19.09 -29.30 16.12
N SER A 627 -18.02 -29.46 15.33
CA SER A 627 -16.67 -29.67 15.87
C SER A 627 -16.17 -28.46 16.65
N ALA A 628 -16.41 -27.24 16.15
CA ALA A 628 -16.06 -26.02 16.87
C ALA A 628 -16.90 -25.83 18.15
N GLU A 629 -18.20 -26.14 18.11
CA GLU A 629 -19.11 -26.12 19.27
C GLU A 629 -18.67 -27.14 20.33
N ARG A 630 -18.45 -28.41 19.94
CA ARG A 630 -18.01 -29.47 20.86
C ARG A 630 -16.65 -29.18 21.50
N ARG A 631 -15.79 -28.40 20.83
CA ARG A 631 -14.50 -27.92 21.35
C ARG A 631 -14.63 -26.66 22.22
N GLY A 632 -15.84 -26.13 22.42
CA GLY A 632 -16.08 -24.89 23.18
C GLY A 632 -15.49 -23.65 22.51
N LEU A 633 -15.29 -23.66 21.19
CA LEU A 633 -14.74 -22.54 20.43
C LEU A 633 -15.81 -21.54 19.97
N LEU A 634 -17.08 -21.89 20.17
CA LEU A 634 -18.26 -21.07 19.89
C LEU A 634 -19.07 -20.99 21.18
N GLU A 635 -19.56 -19.79 21.51
CA GLU A 635 -20.60 -19.65 22.54
C GLU A 635 -21.89 -20.23 21.95
N SER A 636 -22.37 -21.34 22.51
CA SER A 636 -23.67 -21.89 22.18
C SER A 636 -24.74 -21.14 22.96
N ASP A 637 -25.70 -20.52 22.28
CA ASP A 637 -26.93 -19.98 22.87
C ASP A 637 -27.88 -21.09 23.38
N ASN A 638 -27.39 -22.32 23.52
CA ASN A 638 -28.17 -23.50 23.89
C ASN A 638 -28.45 -23.57 25.40
N THR A 639 -27.99 -22.59 26.19
CA THR A 639 -28.21 -22.56 27.64
C THR A 639 -29.69 -22.63 28.01
N LEU A 640 -30.59 -22.09 27.18
CA LEU A 640 -32.04 -22.19 27.37
C LEU A 640 -32.57 -23.59 27.06
N ASP A 641 -32.11 -24.23 25.97
CA ASP A 641 -32.51 -25.59 25.60
C ASP A 641 -31.96 -26.64 26.56
N GLU A 642 -30.72 -26.48 27.02
CA GLU A 642 -30.10 -27.33 28.03
C GLU A 642 -30.82 -27.20 29.37
N CYS A 643 -31.17 -25.97 29.79
CA CYS A 643 -31.92 -25.74 31.03
C CYS A 643 -33.38 -26.26 30.94
N LEU A 644 -34.01 -26.18 29.76
CA LEU A 644 -35.33 -26.78 29.50
C LEU A 644 -35.27 -28.31 29.47
N THR A 645 -34.23 -28.89 28.87
CA THR A 645 -34.02 -30.34 28.82
C THR A 645 -33.70 -30.90 30.20
N GLU A 646 -32.89 -30.20 30.99
CA GLU A 646 -32.59 -30.55 32.38
C GLU A 646 -33.85 -30.47 33.25
N ARG A 647 -34.66 -29.39 33.12
CA ARG A 647 -35.93 -29.26 33.84
C ARG A 647 -36.97 -30.30 33.45
N ALA A 648 -36.98 -30.76 32.20
CA ALA A 648 -37.88 -31.83 31.75
C ALA A 648 -37.66 -33.17 32.46
N LEU A 649 -36.50 -33.38 33.09
CA LEU A 649 -36.20 -34.60 33.85
C LEU A 649 -36.85 -34.64 35.25
N PHE A 650 -37.24 -33.49 35.82
CA PHE A 650 -37.72 -33.43 37.21
C PHE A 650 -38.90 -32.48 37.45
N GLN A 651 -39.33 -31.68 36.47
CA GLN A 651 -40.49 -30.79 36.58
C GLN A 651 -41.71 -31.35 35.86
N MET A 652 -42.90 -31.10 36.43
CA MET A 652 -44.17 -31.53 35.86
C MET A 652 -44.47 -30.75 34.55
N PRO A 653 -45.14 -31.37 33.55
CA PRO A 653 -45.42 -30.72 32.25
C PRO A 653 -46.13 -29.37 32.32
N SER A 654 -46.87 -29.09 33.40
CA SER A 654 -47.54 -27.80 33.62
C SER A 654 -46.58 -26.65 33.95
N ALA A 655 -45.36 -26.94 34.40
CA ALA A 655 -44.34 -25.95 34.76
C ALA A 655 -43.40 -25.59 33.60
N LEU A 656 -43.55 -26.26 32.44
CA LEU A 656 -42.76 -26.05 31.22
C LEU A 656 -43.55 -25.30 30.13
N ARG A 657 -44.76 -24.82 30.44
CA ARG A 657 -45.62 -24.05 29.52
C ARG A 657 -45.38 -22.55 29.61
#